data_AF-A0A6N9NLK2-F1
#
_entry.id   AF-A0A6N9NLK2-F1
#
_cell.length_a   1.000
_cell.length_b   1.000
_cell.length_c   1.000
_cell.angle_alpha   90.00
_cell.angle_beta   90.00
_cell.angle_gamma   90.00
#
_symmetry.space_group_name_H-M   'P 1'
#
loop_
_entity.id
_entity.type
_entity.pdbx_description
1 polymer ?
#
loop_
_entity_poly.entity_id
_entity_poly.type
_entity_poly.pdbx_seq_one_letter_code
_entity_poly.pdbx_strand_id
1 'polypeptide(L)'
;MKRKRMKSMAALAMAVAVAAGALSGCGTAKRGSMADGNAPGQQEETENAGNTGKSQGPAAMGRYVENEVSLPQEAKEERFVSLFYGEGDVLELYTASGADAAGTDGVRRFLREGDGWRQDEGWWERVKPKGLSAEIRRVFYGLDGNYYYTAMTAEGGYVCHLYQVGEAGNVELIPEAFQAEPGRDYGFIPTKVEVGKDGNILLHGFHDCVYYQPDGKRLFSMEKADSTSSEKSVGYLTDTEFVTQVEGGVARYSLEDGKRIETIPYEEQASALEETMVLFGDKSGGIYAATERGLAHVNPKGSLWELLIDGSLNTMGMRSMYLEAFLAGDEEDYYAAFVTQGGKGILLCRYTYDANASAVPPAILTVYGLEDNSTVRQAAALFQKSHPEVRVEVLNGADRDGNVSEDTIRALNTELLGGRGADVLILDGLPAKAYQKKGVLMDLREVFGTIQKESPIMGQVLSGFTEEDGGIYQMPARIMVPVAMGTEEALNALKSLDGMKNYEGGAPLIYTTTYENLLRMVASISCNEILGSDGAWTEEMLVKYLETVKALAEKNHAKEMFTEEEMEKLHTGNRVAPYGIVGTEMNFDQGLSGCGMENLDGMFQTIIFEAVLEKHPEAVRKDVNGIYFPKTLVGVNQNTKQPELAREFVRQMFSTEVQKEELYDGFPVGLKAQQINCATDRAEISMGSGYEGYHISGSWPDLEKRKEIYQLIGTVSTPVMVDETVMRMIADGAAGYLDGKTSAVYAAGEIWRQVMLYQAEQE
;
A
#
# COMPACT_ATOMS: atom_id res chain seq x y z
N MET A 1 -33.16 1.02 -0.17
CA MET A 1 -34.10 2.17 -0.03
C MET A 1 -33.52 3.39 -0.74
N LYS A 2 -34.37 4.20 -1.37
CA LYS A 2 -34.04 5.24 -2.36
C LYS A 2 -33.36 6.48 -1.77
N ARG A 3 -32.07 6.69 -2.05
CA ARG A 3 -31.38 8.01 -2.12
C ARG A 3 -29.96 7.88 -2.71
N LYS A 4 -29.84 7.38 -3.95
CA LYS A 4 -28.64 7.50 -4.81
C LYS A 4 -29.09 8.02 -6.18
N ARG A 5 -29.44 9.31 -6.27
CA ARG A 5 -29.74 10.00 -7.54
C ARG A 5 -29.40 11.47 -7.38
N MET A 6 -28.16 11.82 -7.70
CA MET A 6 -27.66 13.13 -8.20
C MET A 6 -26.17 13.26 -7.85
N LYS A 7 -25.31 12.62 -8.64
CA LYS A 7 -23.91 13.02 -8.82
C LYS A 7 -23.51 12.68 -10.27
N SER A 8 -24.08 13.41 -11.21
CA SER A 8 -23.47 13.64 -12.52
C SER A 8 -24.03 14.96 -13.06
N MET A 9 -23.16 15.76 -13.67
CA MET A 9 -23.35 17.15 -14.11
C MET A 9 -23.20 18.24 -13.03
N ALA A 10 -22.02 18.84 -12.94
CA ALA A 10 -21.78 20.23 -13.37
C ALA A 10 -20.39 20.72 -12.91
N ALA A 11 -19.37 20.46 -13.72
CA ALA A 11 -18.21 21.33 -13.80
C ALA A 11 -18.48 22.34 -14.91
N LEU A 12 -18.73 23.61 -14.56
CA LEU A 12 -18.29 24.81 -15.29
C LEU A 12 -18.86 26.07 -14.63
N ALA A 13 -18.01 27.11 -14.56
CA ALA A 13 -18.29 28.52 -14.21
C ALA A 13 -18.32 28.90 -12.72
N MET A 14 -17.18 29.40 -12.22
CA MET A 14 -17.02 30.84 -12.01
C MET A 14 -15.59 31.18 -11.56
N ALA A 15 -14.80 31.73 -12.47
CA ALA A 15 -13.77 32.71 -12.13
C ALA A 15 -14.42 34.10 -12.17
N VAL A 16 -14.17 34.93 -11.14
CA VAL A 16 -13.87 36.38 -11.21
C VAL A 16 -13.92 36.98 -9.79
N ALA A 17 -12.73 37.41 -9.35
CA ALA A 17 -12.37 38.59 -8.54
C ALA A 17 -13.11 38.92 -7.23
N VAL A 18 -12.35 38.94 -6.12
CA VAL A 18 -12.06 40.18 -5.38
C VAL A 18 -10.62 40.12 -4.85
N ALA A 19 -9.77 41.00 -5.37
CA ALA A 19 -8.55 41.44 -4.71
C ALA A 19 -8.88 42.62 -3.80
N ALA A 20 -8.50 42.58 -2.51
CA ALA A 20 -8.14 43.74 -1.70
C ALA A 20 -7.76 43.37 -0.25
N GLY A 21 -6.52 43.69 0.13
CA GLY A 21 -6.08 44.05 1.50
C GLY A 21 -5.95 42.90 2.52
N ALA A 22 -4.93 42.81 3.36
CA ALA A 22 -3.82 43.70 3.66
C ALA A 22 -2.69 42.88 4.30
N LEU A 23 -1.48 43.00 3.77
CA LEU A 23 -0.25 42.68 4.49
C LEU A 23 0.05 43.87 5.42
N SER A 24 0.01 43.63 6.73
CA SER A 24 0.64 44.50 7.73
C SER A 24 1.73 43.72 8.46
N GLY A 25 2.88 43.58 7.81
CA GLY A 25 4.15 43.28 8.46
C GLY A 25 4.88 44.58 8.78
N CYS A 26 5.07 44.87 10.06
CA CYS A 26 5.90 45.98 10.54
C CYS A 26 7.37 45.68 10.24
N GLY A 27 8.00 46.49 9.38
CA GLY A 27 9.42 46.43 9.09
C GLY A 27 9.93 47.82 8.69
N THR A 28 10.40 48.58 9.69
CA THR A 28 10.98 49.91 9.55
C THR A 28 12.31 49.89 8.79
N ALA A 29 12.40 50.52 7.61
CA ALA A 29 13.64 51.15 7.12
C ALA A 29 13.40 52.12 5.93
N LYS A 30 13.61 53.41 6.22
CA LYS A 30 14.07 54.54 5.38
C LYS A 30 13.73 54.61 3.88
N ARG A 31 12.96 55.67 3.57
CA ARG A 31 12.77 56.36 2.27
C ARG A 31 14.07 56.69 1.52
N GLY A 32 14.06 56.44 0.22
CA GLY A 32 14.82 57.11 -0.84
C GLY A 32 13.99 57.10 -2.12
N SER A 33 13.97 58.21 -2.87
CA SER A 33 12.91 58.67 -3.77
C SER A 33 12.98 58.23 -5.24
N MET A 34 11.80 58.19 -5.87
CA MET A 34 11.43 58.52 -7.28
C MET A 34 12.29 58.00 -8.45
N ALA A 35 11.66 57.28 -9.40
CA ALA A 35 11.24 57.84 -10.70
C ALA A 35 10.55 56.77 -11.59
N ASP A 36 9.48 57.19 -12.26
CA ASP A 36 8.68 56.46 -13.25
C ASP A 36 9.46 56.13 -14.55
N GLY A 37 9.09 55.03 -15.21
CA GLY A 37 9.51 54.70 -16.57
C GLY A 37 8.78 53.50 -17.18
N ASN A 38 7.98 53.77 -18.22
CA ASN A 38 7.17 52.85 -19.03
C ASN A 38 7.95 51.69 -19.71
N ALA A 39 7.38 50.47 -19.65
CA ALA A 39 7.19 49.38 -20.65
C ALA A 39 8.27 49.05 -21.74
N PRO A 40 8.14 47.91 -22.45
CA PRO A 40 8.02 46.51 -22.04
C PRO A 40 9.23 45.70 -22.59
N GLY A 41 9.70 44.67 -21.88
CA GLY A 41 10.87 43.89 -22.29
C GLY A 41 10.72 42.40 -22.00
N GLN A 42 11.03 41.61 -23.02
CA GLN A 42 11.16 40.15 -23.03
C GLN A 42 11.82 39.60 -21.76
N GLN A 43 11.28 38.51 -21.20
CA GLN A 43 12.00 37.68 -20.25
C GLN A 43 12.67 36.53 -21.00
N GLU A 44 13.97 36.73 -21.23
CA GLU A 44 14.95 35.66 -21.36
C GLU A 44 15.00 34.88 -20.04
N GLU A 45 14.87 33.56 -20.13
CA GLU A 45 15.27 32.63 -19.08
C GLU A 45 16.80 32.65 -18.99
N THR A 46 17.34 33.36 -18.00
CA THR A 46 18.74 33.20 -17.61
C THR A 46 18.88 32.00 -16.68
N GLU A 47 19.57 31.00 -17.21
CA GLU A 47 20.37 30.00 -16.51
C GLU A 47 21.07 30.58 -15.27
N ASN A 48 21.07 29.82 -14.18
CA ASN A 48 22.15 29.87 -13.20
C ASN A 48 22.34 28.50 -12.54
N ALA A 49 23.06 27.64 -13.26
CA ALA A 49 23.81 26.54 -12.67
C ALA A 49 25.28 26.98 -12.54
N GLY A 50 25.83 26.84 -11.34
CA GLY A 50 27.27 26.85 -11.11
C GLY A 50 27.77 28.01 -10.27
N ASN A 51 27.78 27.82 -8.95
CA ASN A 51 28.96 28.00 -8.09
C ASN A 51 28.54 27.96 -6.61
N THR A 52 28.90 26.90 -5.88
CA THR A 52 29.32 27.03 -4.47
C THR A 52 30.16 25.82 -4.05
N GLY A 53 31.45 25.89 -4.37
CA GLY A 53 32.45 25.36 -3.47
C GLY A 53 32.52 26.27 -2.24
N LYS A 54 32.21 25.71 -1.06
CA LYS A 54 32.44 26.25 0.30
C LYS A 54 31.78 27.60 0.66
N SER A 55 30.59 27.50 1.25
CA SER A 55 30.36 28.01 2.61
C SER A 55 29.29 27.13 3.27
N GLN A 56 29.69 26.10 4.01
CA GLN A 56 28.78 25.52 5.00
C GLN A 56 28.61 26.59 6.08
N GLY A 57 27.49 27.31 6.04
CA GLY A 57 26.96 27.94 7.25
C GLY A 57 26.74 26.85 8.31
N PRO A 58 26.66 27.20 9.61
CA PRO A 58 26.36 26.22 10.64
C PRO A 58 25.11 25.44 10.22
N ALA A 59 25.22 24.11 10.17
CA ALA A 59 24.08 23.25 9.90
C ALA A 59 22.95 23.64 10.87
N ALA A 60 21.71 23.71 10.38
CA ALA A 60 20.58 23.89 11.28
C ALA A 60 20.59 22.71 12.27
N MET A 61 20.53 23.01 13.56
CA MET A 61 20.59 22.01 14.64
C MET A 61 19.24 21.97 15.34
N GLY A 62 18.91 20.83 15.95
CA GLY A 62 17.64 20.63 16.64
C GLY A 62 16.67 19.79 15.83
N ARG A 63 16.40 18.56 16.30
CA ARG A 63 15.30 17.72 15.83
C ARG A 63 14.89 16.71 16.90
N TYR A 64 13.71 16.11 16.75
CA TYR A 64 13.34 14.93 17.51
C TYR A 64 14.17 13.71 17.09
N VAL A 65 14.68 12.97 18.08
CA VAL A 65 15.43 11.72 17.90
C VAL A 65 14.62 10.58 18.48
N GLU A 66 14.53 9.48 17.72
CA GLU A 66 13.87 8.25 18.11
C GLU A 66 14.78 7.43 19.04
N ASN A 67 14.24 7.00 20.18
CA ASN A 67 14.88 6.07 21.09
C ASN A 67 13.95 4.89 21.36
N GLU A 68 14.48 3.67 21.30
CA GLU A 68 13.70 2.47 21.63
C GLU A 68 13.43 2.39 23.13
N VAL A 69 12.17 2.14 23.50
CA VAL A 69 11.73 1.89 24.86
C VAL A 69 11.70 0.38 25.07
N SER A 70 12.45 -0.10 26.07
CA SER A 70 12.47 -1.51 26.41
C SER A 70 11.08 -2.01 26.84
N LEU A 71 10.61 -3.07 26.18
CA LEU A 71 9.39 -3.78 26.51
C LEU A 71 9.62 -4.92 27.53
N PRO A 72 8.59 -5.31 28.30
CA PRO A 72 8.60 -6.56 29.06
C PRO A 72 8.94 -7.73 28.14
N GLN A 73 9.70 -8.71 28.64
CA GLN A 73 10.17 -9.83 27.81
C GLN A 73 9.00 -10.65 27.24
N GLU A 74 7.92 -10.74 28.00
CA GLU A 74 6.70 -11.45 27.64
C GLU A 74 5.89 -10.73 26.56
N ALA A 75 5.97 -9.40 26.49
CA ALA A 75 5.23 -8.60 25.51
C ALA A 75 5.80 -8.68 24.09
N LYS A 76 7.08 -9.07 23.93
CA LYS A 76 7.78 -9.01 22.64
C LYS A 76 7.19 -9.93 21.56
N GLU A 77 6.69 -11.09 21.98
CA GLU A 77 6.13 -12.12 21.09
C GLU A 77 4.59 -12.14 21.14
N GLU A 78 3.98 -11.32 21.99
CA GLU A 78 2.54 -11.23 22.13
C GLU A 78 1.95 -10.23 21.13
N ARG A 79 0.66 -10.37 20.85
CA ARG A 79 -0.08 -9.45 19.98
C ARG A 79 -0.33 -8.14 20.74
N PHE A 80 -0.11 -7.02 20.07
CA PHE A 80 -0.50 -5.71 20.56
C PHE A 80 -2.02 -5.62 20.72
N VAL A 81 -2.47 -5.10 21.85
CA VAL A 81 -3.89 -4.80 22.08
C VAL A 81 -4.10 -3.29 22.14
N SER A 82 -3.39 -2.59 23.03
CA SER A 82 -3.57 -1.14 23.22
C SER A 82 -2.40 -0.48 23.95
N LEU A 83 -2.18 0.80 23.66
CA LEU A 83 -1.28 1.69 24.41
C LEU A 83 -1.99 3.03 24.64
N PHE A 84 -2.16 3.43 25.91
CA PHE A 84 -2.82 4.70 26.27
C PHE A 84 -2.40 5.15 27.68
N TYR A 85 -2.73 6.38 28.04
CA TYR A 85 -2.65 6.85 29.42
C TYR A 85 -3.95 6.52 30.16
N GLY A 86 -3.85 5.72 31.22
CA GLY A 86 -4.98 5.35 32.07
C GLY A 86 -5.15 6.26 33.28
N GLU A 87 -5.70 5.71 34.35
CA GLU A 87 -5.90 6.41 35.62
C GLU A 87 -4.59 6.99 36.16
N GLY A 88 -4.62 8.27 36.53
CA GLY A 88 -3.45 8.98 37.06
C GLY A 88 -2.37 9.29 36.03
N ASP A 89 -2.72 9.35 34.74
CA ASP A 89 -1.81 9.60 33.62
C ASP A 89 -0.66 8.58 33.53
N VAL A 90 -0.91 7.34 33.97
CA VAL A 90 0.06 6.23 33.85
C VAL A 90 -0.01 5.65 32.44
N LEU A 91 1.13 5.54 31.76
CA LEU A 91 1.22 4.86 30.47
C LEU A 91 0.99 3.35 30.65
N GLU A 92 -0.01 2.81 29.97
CA GLU A 92 -0.40 1.41 30.06
C GLU A 92 -0.27 0.69 28.72
N LEU A 93 0.32 -0.50 28.74
CA LEU A 93 0.42 -1.39 27.59
C LEU A 93 -0.41 -2.65 27.85
N TYR A 94 -1.24 -3.00 26.88
CA TYR A 94 -2.00 -4.25 26.87
C TYR A 94 -1.53 -5.14 25.71
N THR A 95 -1.31 -6.41 26.03
CA THR A 95 -0.93 -7.44 25.06
C THR A 95 -1.78 -8.69 25.25
N ALA A 96 -1.86 -9.52 24.20
CA ALA A 96 -2.56 -10.80 24.24
C ALA A 96 -1.63 -11.90 23.76
N SER A 97 -1.46 -12.94 24.58
CA SER A 97 -0.97 -14.24 24.10
C SER A 97 -2.05 -14.86 23.24
N GLY A 98 -1.71 -15.39 22.06
CA GLY A 98 -2.68 -15.99 21.15
C GLY A 98 -3.57 -17.05 21.81
N ALA A 99 -4.75 -17.25 21.26
CA ALA A 99 -5.80 -18.09 21.81
C ALA A 99 -5.29 -19.48 22.24
N ASP A 100 -5.64 -19.88 23.45
CA ASP A 100 -5.39 -21.23 23.94
C ASP A 100 -6.32 -22.26 23.29
N ALA A 101 -6.18 -23.54 23.65
CA ALA A 101 -7.04 -24.62 23.13
C ALA A 101 -8.54 -24.43 23.47
N ALA A 102 -8.89 -23.48 24.35
CA ALA A 102 -10.25 -23.09 24.68
C ALA A 102 -10.75 -21.86 23.90
N GLY A 103 -9.94 -21.32 22.97
CA GLY A 103 -10.29 -20.15 22.16
C GLY A 103 -10.18 -18.83 22.91
N THR A 104 -9.42 -18.79 24.02
CA THR A 104 -9.32 -17.58 24.85
C THR A 104 -7.92 -16.99 24.86
N ASP A 105 -7.83 -15.68 24.64
CA ASP A 105 -6.58 -14.94 24.75
C ASP A 105 -6.14 -14.83 26.21
N GLY A 106 -4.84 -14.98 26.46
CA GLY A 106 -4.21 -14.59 27.72
C GLY A 106 -3.84 -13.11 27.67
N VAL A 107 -4.65 -12.24 28.25
CA VAL A 107 -4.40 -10.78 28.20
C VAL A 107 -3.53 -10.34 29.36
N ARG A 108 -2.52 -9.52 29.06
CA ARG A 108 -1.65 -8.90 30.06
C ARG A 108 -1.79 -7.40 30.03
N ARG A 109 -1.65 -6.81 31.21
CA ARG A 109 -1.61 -5.36 31.45
C ARG A 109 -0.28 -5.02 32.09
N PHE A 110 0.42 -4.06 31.51
CA PHE A 110 1.68 -3.52 32.00
C PHE A 110 1.53 -2.03 32.27
N LEU A 111 1.98 -1.60 33.44
CA LEU A 111 1.97 -0.21 33.89
C LEU A 111 3.39 0.33 33.88
N ARG A 112 3.61 1.49 33.27
CA ARG A 112 4.93 2.13 33.23
C ARG A 112 5.30 2.64 34.62
N GLU A 113 6.48 2.27 35.10
CA GLU A 113 7.02 2.73 36.39
C GLU A 113 8.49 3.14 36.21
N GLY A 114 8.75 4.46 36.20
CA GLY A 114 10.06 5.00 35.84
C GLY A 114 10.48 4.54 34.44
N ASP A 115 11.69 3.97 34.34
CA ASP A 115 12.21 3.42 33.09
C ASP A 115 11.76 1.97 32.81
N GLY A 116 10.97 1.36 33.70
CA GLY A 116 10.53 -0.03 33.64
C GLY A 116 9.03 -0.22 33.48
N TRP A 117 8.60 -1.47 33.62
CA TRP A 117 7.19 -1.88 33.56
C TRP A 117 6.87 -2.80 34.74
N ARG A 118 5.71 -2.62 35.35
CA ARG A 118 5.12 -3.55 36.31
C ARG A 118 3.90 -4.23 35.69
N GLN A 119 3.88 -5.56 35.69
CA GLN A 119 2.69 -6.31 35.27
C GLN A 119 1.61 -6.23 36.37
N ASP A 120 0.36 -6.00 35.97
CA ASP A 120 -0.82 -6.18 36.82
C ASP A 120 -1.27 -7.65 36.75
N GLU A 121 -0.68 -8.48 37.62
CA GLU A 121 -0.92 -9.93 37.62
C GLU A 121 -2.40 -10.26 37.83
N GLY A 122 -2.91 -11.18 37.00
CA GLY A 122 -4.29 -11.64 37.07
C GLY A 122 -5.33 -10.60 36.64
N TRP A 123 -4.95 -9.48 36.01
CA TRP A 123 -5.90 -8.49 35.52
C TRP A 123 -6.99 -9.12 34.65
N TRP A 124 -6.59 -9.93 33.65
CA TRP A 124 -7.55 -10.59 32.76
C TRP A 124 -8.49 -11.55 33.49
N GLU A 125 -7.98 -12.32 34.45
CA GLU A 125 -8.81 -13.23 35.25
C GLU A 125 -9.87 -12.50 36.10
N ARG A 126 -9.60 -11.25 36.51
CA ARG A 126 -10.56 -10.43 37.24
C ARG A 126 -11.65 -9.86 36.34
N VAL A 127 -11.30 -9.50 35.10
CA VAL A 127 -12.18 -8.71 34.23
C VAL A 127 -12.82 -9.51 33.10
N LYS A 128 -12.31 -10.69 32.73
CA LYS A 128 -12.83 -11.45 31.60
C LYS A 128 -14.30 -11.87 31.80
N PRO A 129 -15.11 -11.90 30.74
CA PRO A 129 -16.51 -12.31 30.83
C PRO A 129 -16.63 -13.79 31.24
N LYS A 130 -17.53 -14.10 32.18
CA LYS A 130 -17.74 -15.47 32.64
C LYS A 130 -18.59 -16.25 31.64
N GLY A 131 -18.10 -17.40 31.21
CA GLY A 131 -18.85 -18.32 30.34
C GLY A 131 -18.91 -17.91 28.86
N LEU A 132 -18.13 -16.90 28.46
CA LEU A 132 -17.93 -16.51 27.08
C LEU A 132 -16.49 -16.87 26.68
N SER A 133 -16.33 -17.74 25.68
CA SER A 133 -15.03 -17.86 25.01
C SER A 133 -14.92 -16.68 24.06
N ALA A 134 -13.99 -15.77 24.33
CA ALA A 134 -13.85 -14.54 23.58
C ALA A 134 -12.39 -14.08 23.46
N GLU A 135 -12.08 -13.51 22.31
CA GLU A 135 -10.79 -12.93 21.96
C GLU A 135 -10.82 -11.42 22.21
N ILE A 136 -9.80 -10.88 22.87
CA ILE A 136 -9.77 -9.45 23.17
C ILE A 136 -9.40 -8.65 21.92
N ARG A 137 -10.11 -7.56 21.66
CA ARG A 137 -9.79 -6.67 20.53
C ARG A 137 -9.06 -5.42 20.96
N ARG A 138 -9.60 -4.71 21.96
CA ARG A 138 -9.07 -3.42 22.40
C ARG A 138 -9.40 -3.18 23.86
N VAL A 139 -8.52 -2.49 24.57
CA VAL A 139 -8.74 -1.93 25.90
C VAL A 139 -8.58 -0.42 25.81
N PHE A 140 -9.40 0.35 26.50
CA PHE A 140 -9.30 1.81 26.48
C PHE A 140 -9.81 2.43 27.77
N TYR A 141 -9.37 3.66 28.04
CA TYR A 141 -9.81 4.48 29.15
C TYR A 141 -10.78 5.55 28.63
N GLY A 142 -12.01 5.55 29.15
CA GLY A 142 -13.05 6.50 28.76
C GLY A 142 -12.82 7.88 29.39
N LEU A 143 -13.35 8.93 28.74
CA LEU A 143 -13.30 10.30 29.28
C LEU A 143 -14.15 10.47 30.55
N ASP A 144 -15.00 9.49 30.86
CA ASP A 144 -15.77 9.39 32.10
C ASP A 144 -14.96 8.80 33.28
N GLY A 145 -13.72 8.41 33.03
CA GLY A 145 -12.79 7.90 34.04
C GLY A 145 -12.88 6.39 34.28
N ASN A 146 -13.56 5.63 33.42
CA ASN A 146 -13.71 4.18 33.53
C ASN A 146 -12.87 3.42 32.48
N TYR A 147 -12.52 2.17 32.78
CA TYR A 147 -11.87 1.28 31.82
C TYR A 147 -12.90 0.45 31.05
N TYR A 148 -12.62 0.24 29.77
CA TYR A 148 -13.46 -0.52 28.86
C TYR A 148 -12.64 -1.48 28.02
N TYR A 149 -13.27 -2.53 27.53
CA TYR A 149 -12.67 -3.37 26.50
C TYR A 149 -13.72 -3.91 25.54
N THR A 150 -13.30 -4.18 24.31
CA THR A 150 -14.10 -4.92 23.32
C THR A 150 -13.54 -6.32 23.13
N ALA A 151 -14.41 -7.30 22.98
CA ALA A 151 -14.04 -8.69 22.72
C ALA A 151 -14.94 -9.32 21.64
N MET A 152 -14.43 -10.30 20.90
CA MET A 152 -15.21 -11.08 19.93
C MET A 152 -15.49 -12.46 20.48
N THR A 153 -16.69 -13.00 20.23
CA THR A 153 -16.96 -14.42 20.47
C THR A 153 -16.04 -15.31 19.63
N ALA A 154 -15.41 -16.29 20.29
CA ALA A 154 -14.57 -17.29 19.63
C ALA A 154 -15.40 -18.44 19.01
N GLU A 155 -16.61 -18.69 19.52
CA GLU A 155 -17.52 -19.73 19.03
C GLU A 155 -18.94 -19.17 18.84
N GLY A 156 -19.68 -19.69 17.84
CA GLY A 156 -21.13 -19.45 17.73
C GLY A 156 -21.58 -18.18 17.01
N GLY A 157 -20.71 -17.57 16.18
CA GLY A 157 -21.00 -16.38 15.37
C GLY A 157 -19.99 -15.27 15.64
N TYR A 158 -19.69 -14.42 14.65
CA TYR A 158 -18.77 -13.29 14.79
C TYR A 158 -19.51 -12.09 15.39
N VAL A 159 -19.61 -12.03 16.72
CA VAL A 159 -20.28 -10.95 17.45
C VAL A 159 -19.28 -10.21 18.34
N CYS A 160 -19.28 -8.88 18.22
CA CYS A 160 -18.49 -8.01 19.09
C CYS A 160 -19.26 -7.75 20.39
N HIS A 161 -18.54 -7.60 21.48
CA HIS A 161 -19.07 -7.24 22.79
C HIS A 161 -18.30 -6.03 23.33
N LEU A 162 -18.99 -5.12 24.02
CA LEU A 162 -18.40 -3.99 24.73
C LEU A 162 -18.63 -4.17 26.23
N TYR A 163 -17.54 -4.11 27.00
CA TYR A 163 -17.58 -4.26 28.44
C TYR A 163 -16.99 -3.04 29.14
N GLN A 164 -17.64 -2.59 30.20
CA GLN A 164 -17.07 -1.72 31.21
C GLN A 164 -16.46 -2.55 32.34
N VAL A 165 -15.25 -2.23 32.75
CA VAL A 165 -14.58 -2.86 33.90
C VAL A 165 -15.09 -2.25 35.20
N GLY A 166 -15.55 -3.09 36.13
CA GLY A 166 -16.02 -2.68 37.46
C GLY A 166 -15.29 -3.41 38.59
N GLU A 167 -15.57 -3.02 39.85
CA GLU A 167 -14.86 -3.55 41.04
C GLU A 167 -14.98 -5.07 41.23
N ALA A 168 -16.03 -5.71 40.70
CA ALA A 168 -16.33 -7.14 40.87
C ALA A 168 -16.39 -7.93 39.54
N GLY A 169 -15.93 -7.34 38.43
CA GLY A 169 -15.95 -7.99 37.11
C GLY A 169 -16.18 -7.00 35.98
N ASN A 170 -17.08 -7.33 35.06
CA ASN A 170 -17.46 -6.49 33.93
C ASN A 170 -18.98 -6.33 33.83
N VAL A 171 -19.40 -5.28 33.12
CA VAL A 171 -20.79 -5.04 32.71
C VAL A 171 -20.81 -4.88 31.19
N GLU A 172 -21.63 -5.68 30.52
CA GLU A 172 -21.84 -5.55 29.07
C GLU A 172 -22.71 -4.33 28.76
N LEU A 173 -22.29 -3.53 27.78
CA LEU A 173 -22.98 -2.32 27.35
C LEU A 173 -23.53 -2.49 25.94
N ILE A 174 -24.75 -2.00 25.75
CA ILE A 174 -25.44 -1.90 24.45
C ILE A 174 -25.36 -3.18 23.58
N PRO A 175 -25.59 -4.39 24.13
CA PRO A 175 -25.40 -5.64 23.39
C PRO A 175 -26.22 -5.69 22.10
N GLU A 176 -27.41 -5.08 22.08
CA GLU A 176 -28.28 -5.00 20.92
C GLU A 176 -27.67 -4.26 19.73
N ALA A 177 -26.71 -3.36 19.97
CA ALA A 177 -25.99 -2.65 18.90
C ALA A 177 -25.02 -3.55 18.12
N PHE A 178 -24.60 -4.67 18.71
CA PHE A 178 -23.62 -5.58 18.12
C PHE A 178 -24.24 -6.88 17.58
N GLN A 179 -25.48 -7.20 17.94
CA GLN A 179 -26.13 -8.43 17.48
C GLN A 179 -26.34 -8.46 15.96
N ALA A 180 -26.33 -9.66 15.39
CA ALA A 180 -26.63 -9.86 13.98
C ALA A 180 -28.09 -9.49 13.65
N GLU A 181 -28.30 -8.84 12.52
CA GLU A 181 -29.65 -8.65 11.98
C GLU A 181 -30.25 -10.00 11.55
N PRO A 182 -31.59 -10.18 11.62
CA PRO A 182 -32.23 -11.42 11.17
C PRO A 182 -31.83 -11.78 9.73
N GLY A 183 -31.22 -12.96 9.56
CA GLY A 183 -30.74 -13.45 8.26
C GLY A 183 -29.27 -13.16 7.95
N ARG A 184 -28.51 -12.61 8.91
CA ARG A 184 -27.04 -12.51 8.85
C ARG A 184 -26.38 -13.42 9.88
N ASP A 185 -25.21 -13.92 9.54
CA ASP A 185 -24.42 -14.80 10.41
C ASP A 185 -23.38 -14.04 11.27
N TYR A 186 -23.29 -12.71 11.11
CA TYR A 186 -22.36 -11.85 11.85
C TYR A 186 -23.03 -10.55 12.33
N GLY A 187 -22.53 -10.05 13.45
CA GLY A 187 -22.97 -8.81 14.11
C GLY A 187 -22.32 -7.55 13.56
N PHE A 188 -22.66 -6.39 14.14
CA PHE A 188 -21.89 -5.17 13.87
C PHE A 188 -20.52 -5.27 14.55
N ILE A 189 -19.44 -5.10 13.77
CA ILE A 189 -18.06 -5.14 14.26
C ILE A 189 -17.52 -3.70 14.16
N PRO A 190 -17.39 -2.96 15.27
CA PRO A 190 -16.86 -1.61 15.25
C PRO A 190 -15.37 -1.63 14.93
N THR A 191 -14.93 -0.58 14.22
CA THR A 191 -13.51 -0.30 13.93
C THR A 191 -12.78 0.34 15.11
N LYS A 192 -13.54 1.04 15.96
CA LYS A 192 -13.10 1.63 17.23
C LYS A 192 -14.33 1.91 18.09
N VAL A 193 -14.13 1.91 19.41
CA VAL A 193 -15.12 2.36 20.39
C VAL A 193 -14.46 3.38 21.30
N GLU A 194 -15.18 4.46 21.61
CA GLU A 194 -14.77 5.50 22.56
C GLU A 194 -15.93 5.84 23.50
N VAL A 195 -15.62 6.30 24.71
CA VAL A 195 -16.63 6.74 25.70
C VAL A 195 -16.36 8.18 26.09
N GLY A 196 -17.38 9.02 25.92
CA GLY A 196 -17.36 10.44 26.27
C GLY A 196 -17.50 10.69 27.77
N LYS A 197 -17.26 11.93 28.19
CA LYS A 197 -17.27 12.33 29.61
C LYS A 197 -18.63 12.17 30.30
N ASP A 198 -19.70 12.19 29.52
CA ASP A 198 -21.07 11.95 29.94
C ASP A 198 -21.46 10.46 29.98
N GLY A 199 -20.52 9.56 29.65
CA GLY A 199 -20.71 8.12 29.55
C GLY A 199 -21.31 7.66 28.22
N ASN A 200 -21.63 8.57 27.29
CA ASN A 200 -22.14 8.20 25.98
C ASN A 200 -21.04 7.52 25.13
N ILE A 201 -21.46 6.58 24.29
CA ILE A 201 -20.59 5.64 23.58
C ILE A 201 -20.56 6.02 22.10
N LEU A 202 -19.37 6.27 21.55
CA LEU A 202 -19.16 6.46 20.13
C LEU A 202 -18.69 5.13 19.50
N LEU A 203 -19.50 4.58 18.61
CA LEU A 203 -19.14 3.41 17.81
C LEU A 203 -18.68 3.85 16.43
N HIS A 204 -17.45 3.51 16.06
CA HIS A 204 -16.93 3.74 14.71
C HIS A 204 -17.30 2.54 13.84
N GLY A 205 -18.08 2.77 12.78
CA GLY A 205 -18.37 1.78 11.75
C GLY A 205 -17.36 1.82 10.61
N PHE A 206 -17.69 1.15 9.51
CA PHE A 206 -16.91 1.21 8.28
C PHE A 206 -17.10 2.54 7.54
N HIS A 207 -18.30 3.12 7.56
CA HIS A 207 -18.64 4.32 6.77
C HIS A 207 -18.99 5.55 7.61
N ASP A 208 -19.37 5.36 8.87
CA ASP A 208 -19.81 6.45 9.75
C ASP A 208 -19.43 6.16 11.21
N CYS A 209 -19.64 7.15 12.09
CA CYS A 209 -19.59 6.97 13.54
C CYS A 209 -20.95 7.26 14.14
N VAL A 210 -21.43 6.39 15.03
CA VAL A 210 -22.75 6.52 15.64
C VAL A 210 -22.62 6.68 17.14
N TYR A 211 -23.25 7.73 17.69
CA TYR A 211 -23.21 8.06 19.11
C TYR A 211 -24.44 7.51 19.82
N TYR A 212 -24.22 6.80 20.93
CA TYR A 212 -25.23 6.10 21.71
C TYR A 212 -25.23 6.57 23.15
N GLN A 213 -26.40 6.58 23.78
CA GLN A 213 -26.48 6.58 25.24
C GLN A 213 -26.16 5.18 25.80
N PRO A 214 -25.73 5.09 27.09
CA PRO A 214 -25.49 3.81 27.75
C PRO A 214 -26.68 2.84 27.75
N ASP A 215 -27.91 3.36 27.60
CA ASP A 215 -29.15 2.57 27.52
C ASP A 215 -29.41 1.98 26.11
N GLY A 216 -28.49 2.15 25.16
CA GLY A 216 -28.62 1.66 23.79
C GLY A 216 -29.37 2.59 22.85
N LYS A 217 -29.87 3.73 23.32
CA LYS A 217 -30.55 4.69 22.46
C LYS A 217 -29.54 5.43 21.57
N ARG A 218 -29.64 5.18 20.27
CA ARG A 218 -28.95 5.94 19.22
C ARG A 218 -29.34 7.43 19.27
N LEU A 219 -28.34 8.31 19.29
CA LEU A 219 -28.51 9.76 19.27
C LEU A 219 -28.43 10.31 17.84
N PHE A 220 -27.27 10.24 17.22
CA PHE A 220 -27.02 10.72 15.85
C PHE A 220 -25.81 10.00 15.23
N SER A 221 -25.58 10.23 13.93
CA SER A 221 -24.43 9.71 13.18
C SER A 221 -23.62 10.87 12.60
N MET A 222 -22.30 10.69 12.55
CA MET A 222 -21.32 11.64 12.03
C MET A 222 -20.52 10.96 10.92
N GLU A 223 -20.23 11.70 9.85
CA GLU A 223 -19.44 11.20 8.73
C GLU A 223 -17.96 11.12 9.10
N LYS A 224 -17.29 10.09 8.58
CA LYS A 224 -15.84 9.91 8.60
C LYS A 224 -15.37 9.36 7.25
N ALA A 225 -14.05 9.32 7.04
CA ALA A 225 -13.45 8.56 5.95
C ALA A 225 -13.80 7.07 6.07
N ASP A 226 -13.97 6.39 4.93
CA ASP A 226 -14.24 4.95 4.90
C ASP A 226 -13.07 4.17 5.52
N SER A 227 -13.39 3.18 6.36
CA SER A 227 -12.40 2.23 6.88
C SER A 227 -12.32 1.03 5.95
N THR A 228 -11.11 0.54 5.70
CA THR A 228 -10.82 -0.67 4.92
C THR A 228 -10.54 -1.89 5.82
N SER A 229 -10.32 -1.65 7.12
CA SER A 229 -10.06 -2.66 8.13
C SER A 229 -11.08 -2.58 9.27
N SER A 230 -11.41 -3.74 9.85
CA SER A 230 -12.20 -3.82 11.07
C SER A 230 -11.41 -3.40 12.30
N GLU A 231 -10.08 -3.28 12.25
CA GLU A 231 -9.24 -3.11 13.43
C GLU A 231 -8.93 -1.64 13.77
N LYS A 232 -9.11 -0.70 12.84
CA LYS A 232 -8.66 0.70 13.01
C LYS A 232 -9.65 1.74 12.51
N SER A 233 -9.68 2.87 13.21
CA SER A 233 -10.45 4.06 12.83
C SER A 233 -9.71 5.33 13.22
N VAL A 234 -9.70 6.32 12.33
CA VAL A 234 -9.04 7.61 12.54
C VAL A 234 -9.99 8.56 13.25
N GLY A 235 -9.60 9.01 14.44
CA GLY A 235 -10.34 10.03 15.19
C GLY A 235 -10.27 9.84 16.68
N TYR A 236 -10.68 10.86 17.43
CA TYR A 236 -10.69 10.85 18.89
C TYR A 236 -11.79 11.74 19.46
N LEU A 237 -12.20 11.44 20.69
CA LEU A 237 -13.10 12.28 21.48
C LEU A 237 -12.36 13.32 22.32
N THR A 238 -13.00 14.46 22.50
CA THR A 238 -12.73 15.43 23.58
C THR A 238 -13.97 15.54 24.47
N ASP A 239 -13.92 16.39 25.49
CA ASP A 239 -15.08 16.67 26.36
C ASP A 239 -16.34 17.09 25.60
N THR A 240 -16.21 17.77 24.46
CA THR A 240 -17.36 18.36 23.74
C THR A 240 -17.37 18.08 22.24
N GLU A 241 -16.29 17.54 21.68
CA GLU A 241 -16.11 17.38 20.24
C GLU A 241 -15.64 15.97 19.87
N PHE A 242 -16.06 15.51 18.70
CA PHE A 242 -15.45 14.39 17.99
C PHE A 242 -14.61 14.92 16.82
N VAL A 243 -13.35 14.50 16.75
CA VAL A 243 -12.42 14.89 15.68
C VAL A 243 -12.06 13.67 14.85
N THR A 244 -12.21 13.73 13.53
CA THR A 244 -11.98 12.58 12.64
C THR A 244 -11.57 13.01 11.24
N GLN A 245 -10.96 12.11 10.48
CA GLN A 245 -10.67 12.32 9.07
C GLN A 245 -11.96 12.22 8.26
N VAL A 246 -12.09 13.09 7.26
CA VAL A 246 -13.15 13.09 6.25
C VAL A 246 -12.53 13.35 4.88
N GLU A 247 -13.32 13.21 3.81
CA GLU A 247 -12.89 13.66 2.49
C GLU A 247 -12.45 15.14 2.53
N GLY A 248 -11.21 15.41 2.13
CA GLY A 248 -10.62 16.75 2.08
C GLY A 248 -9.97 17.26 3.37
N GLY A 249 -9.96 16.50 4.47
CA GLY A 249 -9.16 16.86 5.65
C GLY A 249 -9.64 16.29 6.98
N VAL A 250 -9.47 17.06 8.05
CA VAL A 250 -9.86 16.68 9.42
C VAL A 250 -11.07 17.49 9.87
N ALA A 251 -12.18 16.82 10.19
CA ALA A 251 -13.41 17.46 10.65
C ALA A 251 -13.54 17.45 12.17
N ARG A 252 -14.18 18.50 12.70
CA ARG A 252 -14.69 18.56 14.08
C ARG A 252 -16.20 18.49 14.08
N TYR A 253 -16.77 17.72 15.00
CA TYR A 253 -18.20 17.64 15.25
C TYR A 253 -18.52 17.97 16.69
N SER A 254 -19.63 18.67 16.91
CA SER A 254 -20.18 18.88 18.25
C SER A 254 -20.84 17.60 18.76
N LEU A 255 -20.51 17.17 19.99
CA LEU A 255 -21.18 16.07 20.67
C LEU A 255 -22.56 16.46 21.24
N GLU A 256 -22.92 17.74 21.23
CA GLU A 256 -24.24 18.19 21.67
C GLU A 256 -25.34 17.83 20.66
N ASP A 257 -25.06 18.00 19.36
CA ASP A 257 -26.06 17.88 18.30
C ASP A 257 -25.58 17.13 17.04
N GLY A 258 -24.34 16.64 17.03
CA GLY A 258 -23.74 15.89 15.93
C GLY A 258 -23.40 16.73 14.71
N LYS A 259 -23.47 18.07 14.80
CA LYS A 259 -23.18 18.94 13.65
C LYS A 259 -21.70 19.17 13.47
N ARG A 260 -21.27 19.18 12.21
CA ARG A 260 -19.91 19.55 11.82
C ARG A 260 -19.68 21.03 12.15
N ILE A 261 -18.62 21.30 12.89
CA ILE A 261 -18.16 22.64 13.29
C ILE A 261 -17.29 23.22 12.17
N GLU A 262 -16.27 22.47 11.74
CA GLU A 262 -15.32 22.86 10.70
C GLU A 262 -14.69 21.63 10.03
N THR A 263 -14.03 21.88 8.89
CA THR A 263 -13.08 20.94 8.26
C THR A 263 -11.78 21.69 8.04
N ILE A 264 -10.71 21.21 8.65
CA ILE A 264 -9.36 21.71 8.49
C ILE A 264 -8.75 20.96 7.30
N PRO A 265 -8.38 21.66 6.22
CA PRO A 265 -7.73 21.01 5.08
C PRO A 265 -6.48 20.26 5.53
N TYR A 266 -6.35 19.02 5.08
CA TYR A 266 -5.15 18.21 5.26
C TYR A 266 -4.81 17.63 3.90
N GLU A 267 -3.94 18.32 3.16
CA GLU A 267 -3.47 17.87 1.85
C GLU A 267 -2.27 16.93 2.04
N GLU A 268 -2.54 15.74 2.60
CA GLU A 268 -1.58 14.63 2.53
C GLU A 268 -2.06 13.60 1.51
N GLN A 269 -1.09 12.99 0.82
CA GLN A 269 -1.33 12.01 -0.23
C GLN A 269 -1.98 10.77 0.38
N ALA A 270 -3.31 10.71 0.30
CA ALA A 270 -4.08 9.49 0.50
C ALA A 270 -3.67 8.44 -0.53
N SER A 271 -2.56 7.75 -0.26
CA SER A 271 -2.34 6.43 -0.83
C SER A 271 -3.46 5.53 -0.31
N ALA A 272 -3.88 4.55 -1.09
CA ALA A 272 -4.85 3.54 -0.65
C ALA A 272 -4.38 2.75 0.60
N LEU A 273 -3.16 2.99 1.08
CA LEU A 273 -2.51 2.41 2.26
C LEU A 273 -2.46 3.37 3.48
N GLU A 274 -3.12 4.54 3.45
CA GLU A 274 -3.22 5.51 4.58
C GLU A 274 -4.02 4.99 5.81
N GLU A 275 -3.94 3.70 6.12
CA GLU A 275 -4.59 3.07 7.29
C GLU A 275 -3.87 3.36 8.63
N THR A 276 -2.76 4.13 8.61
CA THR A 276 -1.88 4.30 9.77
C THR A 276 -1.97 5.68 10.45
N MET A 277 -2.88 6.55 10.02
CA MET A 277 -3.02 7.87 10.64
C MET A 277 -3.54 7.78 12.08
N VAL A 278 -2.83 8.40 13.01
CA VAL A 278 -3.27 8.59 14.40
C VAL A 278 -3.52 10.07 14.66
N LEU A 279 -4.75 10.39 15.05
CA LEU A 279 -5.16 11.73 15.49
C LEU A 279 -5.25 11.80 17.01
N PHE A 280 -4.70 12.87 17.59
CA PHE A 280 -4.86 13.18 19.01
C PHE A 280 -4.76 14.68 19.28
N GLY A 281 -5.37 15.14 20.37
CA GLY A 281 -5.41 16.57 20.72
C GLY A 281 -4.25 17.01 21.60
N ASP A 282 -3.90 18.30 21.52
CA ASP A 282 -2.86 18.92 22.35
C ASP A 282 -3.37 19.48 23.71
N LYS A 283 -4.60 19.12 24.10
CA LYS A 283 -5.34 19.64 25.28
C LYS A 283 -5.69 21.14 25.23
N SER A 284 -5.22 21.90 24.24
CA SER A 284 -5.49 23.34 24.04
C SER A 284 -6.37 23.64 22.82
N GLY A 285 -6.76 22.60 22.09
CA GLY A 285 -7.61 22.67 20.90
C GLY A 285 -6.85 22.56 19.59
N GLY A 286 -5.53 22.37 19.60
CA GLY A 286 -4.78 21.95 18.42
C GLY A 286 -4.86 20.43 18.23
N ILE A 287 -4.47 19.99 17.04
CA ILE A 287 -4.57 18.59 16.61
C ILE A 287 -3.20 18.15 16.13
N TYR A 288 -2.78 16.97 16.58
CA TYR A 288 -1.67 16.23 16.01
C TYR A 288 -2.18 15.19 15.03
N ALA A 289 -1.44 15.01 13.94
CA ALA A 289 -1.60 13.95 12.97
C ALA A 289 -0.27 13.21 12.83
N ALA A 290 -0.24 11.95 13.26
CA ALA A 290 0.90 11.07 13.06
C ALA A 290 0.64 10.15 11.87
N THR A 291 1.51 10.16 10.88
CA THR A 291 1.45 9.33 9.66
C THR A 291 2.84 8.77 9.35
N GLU A 292 3.01 8.01 8.26
CA GLU A 292 4.34 7.57 7.80
C GLU A 292 5.30 8.73 7.50
N ARG A 293 4.76 9.93 7.22
CA ARG A 293 5.54 11.14 6.96
C ARG A 293 6.07 11.78 8.23
N GLY A 294 5.54 11.38 9.39
CA GLY A 294 5.95 11.87 10.69
C GLY A 294 4.80 12.46 11.50
N LEU A 295 5.12 13.41 12.37
CA LEU A 295 4.17 14.06 13.26
C LEU A 295 3.93 15.50 12.82
N ALA A 296 2.72 15.79 12.34
CA ALA A 296 2.27 17.14 12.03
C ALA A 296 1.36 17.70 13.14
N HIS A 297 1.37 19.01 13.33
CA HIS A 297 0.50 19.71 14.27
C HIS A 297 -0.20 20.89 13.61
N VAL A 298 -1.47 21.09 13.93
CA VAL A 298 -2.21 22.32 13.60
C VAL A 298 -2.69 23.00 14.88
N ASN A 299 -2.40 24.29 14.97
CA ASN A 299 -2.82 25.13 16.07
C ASN A 299 -4.36 25.29 16.13
N PRO A 300 -4.95 25.58 17.30
CA PRO A 300 -6.38 25.84 17.41
C PRO A 300 -6.85 26.93 16.43
N LYS A 301 -7.88 26.65 15.63
CA LYS A 301 -8.43 27.53 14.57
C LYS A 301 -7.44 27.86 13.44
N GLY A 302 -6.31 27.16 13.36
CA GLY A 302 -5.36 27.23 12.27
C GLY A 302 -5.76 26.33 11.11
N SER A 303 -5.11 26.54 9.96
CA SER A 303 -5.24 25.68 8.77
C SER A 303 -3.88 25.24 8.22
N LEU A 304 -2.79 25.63 8.88
CA LEU A 304 -1.42 25.28 8.49
C LEU A 304 -0.93 24.16 9.40
N TRP A 305 -0.57 23.04 8.79
CA TRP A 305 0.05 21.91 9.48
C TRP A 305 1.56 22.08 9.49
N GLU A 306 2.14 22.07 10.68
CA GLU A 306 3.58 22.18 10.91
C GLU A 306 4.15 20.78 11.19
N LEU A 307 5.15 20.35 10.40
CA LEU A 307 5.81 19.06 10.61
C LEU A 307 6.83 19.18 11.75
N LEU A 308 6.56 18.50 12.87
CA LEU A 308 7.39 18.50 14.07
C LEU A 308 8.44 17.38 14.05
N ILE A 309 8.06 16.21 13.55
CA ILE A 309 8.94 15.05 13.39
C ILE A 309 8.89 14.63 11.93
N ASP A 310 10.05 14.51 11.27
CA ASP A 310 10.16 13.98 9.91
C ASP A 310 10.26 12.43 9.99
N GLY A 311 9.19 11.75 9.61
CA GLY A 311 9.04 10.30 9.64
C GLY A 311 10.00 9.56 8.71
N SER A 312 10.52 10.24 7.68
CA SER A 312 11.51 9.64 6.78
C SER A 312 12.81 9.26 7.49
N LEU A 313 13.08 9.81 8.68
CA LEU A 313 14.32 9.60 9.43
C LEU A 313 14.20 8.56 10.55
N ASN A 314 13.05 7.89 10.69
CA ASN A 314 12.77 7.01 11.82
C ASN A 314 11.82 5.87 11.43
N THR A 315 11.32 5.12 12.43
CA THR A 315 10.45 3.96 12.22
C THR A 315 9.13 4.31 11.53
N MET A 316 8.63 5.56 11.64
CA MET A 316 7.38 5.98 10.97
C MET A 316 7.44 5.78 9.46
N GLY A 317 8.60 5.99 8.83
CA GLY A 317 8.80 5.80 7.40
C GLY A 317 9.02 4.34 6.95
N MET A 318 9.06 3.37 7.88
CA MET A 318 9.29 1.95 7.56
C MET A 318 7.99 1.27 7.13
N ARG A 319 7.92 0.80 5.87
CA ARG A 319 6.74 0.10 5.32
C ARG A 319 6.47 -1.25 5.98
N SER A 320 7.47 -1.85 6.63
CA SER A 320 7.29 -3.09 7.41
C SER A 320 6.64 -2.87 8.79
N MET A 321 6.51 -1.62 9.23
CA MET A 321 6.05 -1.26 10.57
C MET A 321 4.73 -0.49 10.49
N TYR A 322 3.72 -0.96 11.20
CA TYR A 322 2.40 -0.35 11.24
C TYR A 322 2.26 0.46 12.53
N LEU A 323 1.97 1.76 12.41
CA LEU A 323 1.69 2.61 13.55
C LEU A 323 0.35 2.20 14.19
N GLU A 324 0.38 1.87 15.48
CA GLU A 324 -0.81 1.48 16.27
C GLU A 324 -1.27 2.58 17.23
N ALA A 325 -0.32 3.31 17.81
CA ALA A 325 -0.62 4.39 18.74
C ALA A 325 0.47 5.47 18.65
N PHE A 326 0.07 6.72 18.84
CA PHE A 326 0.96 7.87 18.99
C PHE A 326 0.42 8.77 20.08
N LEU A 327 1.25 9.11 21.07
CA LEU A 327 0.84 9.79 22.29
C LEU A 327 1.84 10.89 22.65
N ALA A 328 1.36 12.04 23.12
CA ALA A 328 2.22 13.04 23.75
C ALA A 328 2.67 12.56 25.14
N GLY A 329 3.94 12.78 25.48
CA GLY A 329 4.46 12.68 26.84
C GLY A 329 4.33 13.99 27.60
N ASP A 330 4.91 14.03 28.81
CA ASP A 330 4.82 15.16 29.73
C ASP A 330 5.99 16.16 29.57
N GLU A 331 7.03 15.81 28.81
CA GLU A 331 8.29 16.56 28.68
C GLU A 331 8.52 17.06 27.23
N GLU A 332 7.45 17.47 26.54
CA GLU A 332 7.47 17.81 25.09
C GLU A 332 8.05 16.68 24.22
N ASP A 333 7.92 15.44 24.70
CA ASP A 333 8.29 14.19 24.05
C ASP A 333 7.07 13.43 23.55
N TYR A 334 7.29 12.36 22.79
CA TYR A 334 6.20 11.55 22.23
C TYR A 334 6.51 10.07 22.29
N TYR A 335 5.47 9.24 22.39
CA TYR A 335 5.57 7.78 22.33
C TYR A 335 4.82 7.26 21.11
N ALA A 336 5.40 6.28 20.42
CA ALA A 336 4.74 5.58 19.33
C ALA A 336 4.89 4.06 19.49
N ALA A 337 3.78 3.35 19.35
CA ALA A 337 3.78 1.89 19.24
C ALA A 337 3.65 1.49 17.78
N PHE A 338 4.58 0.64 17.34
CA PHE A 338 4.56 0.01 16.03
C PHE A 338 4.46 -1.50 16.18
N VAL A 339 3.88 -2.15 15.18
CA VAL A 339 3.81 -3.60 15.08
C VAL A 339 4.24 -4.05 13.69
N THR A 340 4.66 -5.30 13.56
CA THR A 340 4.77 -5.96 12.26
C THR A 340 3.39 -6.46 11.82
N GLN A 341 3.31 -6.97 10.58
CA GLN A 341 2.08 -7.59 10.07
C GLN A 341 1.53 -8.65 11.04
N GLY A 342 0.21 -8.69 11.23
CA GLY A 342 -0.46 -9.56 12.21
C GLY A 342 -0.51 -9.01 13.63
N GLY A 343 -0.04 -7.78 13.88
CA GLY A 343 -0.14 -7.12 15.18
C GLY A 343 0.86 -7.63 16.23
N LYS A 344 1.88 -8.39 15.82
CA LYS A 344 2.98 -8.89 16.67
C LYS A 344 4.24 -8.04 16.49
N GLY A 345 5.35 -8.42 17.13
CA GLY A 345 6.63 -7.73 16.94
C GLY A 345 6.59 -6.29 17.41
N ILE A 346 6.06 -6.08 18.61
CA ILE A 346 5.80 -4.75 19.17
C ILE A 346 7.13 -3.98 19.31
N LEU A 347 7.18 -2.77 18.77
CA LEU A 347 8.25 -1.82 18.95
C LEU A 347 7.67 -0.53 19.55
N LEU A 348 8.16 -0.15 20.73
CA LEU A 348 7.80 1.10 21.38
C LEU A 348 8.95 2.10 21.25
N CYS A 349 8.67 3.26 20.67
CA CYS A 349 9.63 4.33 20.47
C CYS A 349 9.26 5.55 21.31
N ARG A 350 10.27 6.25 21.86
CA ARG A 350 10.17 7.58 22.48
C ARG A 350 10.91 8.59 21.61
N TYR A 351 10.25 9.67 21.23
CA TYR A 351 10.81 10.78 20.46
C TYR A 351 11.12 11.95 21.38
N THR A 352 12.39 12.32 21.48
CA THR A 352 12.87 13.41 22.34
C THR A 352 13.61 14.45 21.53
N TYR A 353 13.40 15.73 21.80
CA TYR A 353 14.11 16.80 21.10
C TYR A 353 15.60 16.85 21.47
N ASP A 354 16.48 16.73 20.47
CA ASP A 354 17.92 16.92 20.61
C ASP A 354 18.35 18.18 19.87
N ALA A 355 18.69 19.23 20.63
CA ALA A 355 19.19 20.51 20.13
C ALA A 355 20.53 20.41 19.38
N ASN A 356 21.28 19.31 19.55
CA ASN A 356 22.58 19.08 18.91
C ASN A 356 22.49 18.09 17.73
N ALA A 357 21.32 17.52 17.44
CA ALA A 357 21.14 16.71 16.25
C ALA A 357 21.05 17.60 15.01
N SER A 358 21.64 17.17 13.88
CA SER A 358 21.52 17.90 12.61
C SER A 358 20.06 17.89 12.14
N ALA A 359 19.47 19.06 11.92
CA ALA A 359 18.07 19.20 11.50
C ALA A 359 17.82 18.57 10.12
N VAL A 360 18.81 18.62 9.22
CA VAL A 360 18.81 17.92 7.93
C VAL A 360 20.20 17.28 7.73
N PRO A 361 20.29 16.02 7.28
CA PRO A 361 21.58 15.41 6.93
C PRO A 361 22.29 16.17 5.80
N PRO A 362 23.62 16.30 5.82
CA PRO A 362 24.36 17.09 4.81
C PRO A 362 24.47 16.44 3.43
N ALA A 363 24.36 15.10 3.34
CA ALA A 363 24.32 14.39 2.07
C ALA A 363 22.88 14.02 1.70
N ILE A 364 22.48 14.21 0.44
CA ILE A 364 21.14 13.89 -0.06
C ILE A 364 21.30 12.89 -1.19
N LEU A 365 20.90 11.63 -0.99
CA LEU A 365 20.79 10.63 -2.05
C LEU A 365 19.38 10.66 -2.64
N THR A 366 19.27 10.84 -3.95
CA THR A 366 17.98 10.92 -4.63
C THR A 366 17.62 9.60 -5.30
N VAL A 367 16.39 9.12 -5.08
CA VAL A 367 15.82 7.93 -5.71
C VAL A 367 14.56 8.34 -6.43
N TYR A 368 14.45 8.05 -7.73
CA TYR A 368 13.29 8.43 -8.53
C TYR A 368 12.65 7.21 -9.20
N GLY A 369 11.33 7.08 -9.09
CA GLY A 369 10.51 6.13 -9.84
C GLY A 369 9.31 6.82 -10.51
N LEU A 370 8.56 6.10 -11.35
CA LEU A 370 7.30 6.65 -11.85
C LEU A 370 6.21 6.67 -10.79
N GLU A 371 6.15 5.63 -9.96
CA GLU A 371 5.14 5.44 -8.92
C GLU A 371 5.80 5.33 -7.54
N ASP A 372 4.98 5.38 -6.48
CA ASP A 372 5.45 5.04 -5.14
C ASP A 372 5.82 3.55 -5.04
N ASN A 373 6.86 3.22 -4.27
CA ASN A 373 7.33 1.84 -4.15
C ASN A 373 7.70 1.47 -2.71
N SER A 374 7.03 0.44 -2.18
CA SER A 374 7.17 0.00 -0.79
C SER A 374 8.57 -0.52 -0.48
N THR A 375 9.13 -1.38 -1.34
CA THR A 375 10.50 -1.91 -1.18
C THR A 375 11.54 -0.79 -1.15
N VAL A 376 11.39 0.24 -1.99
CA VAL A 376 12.31 1.39 -2.03
C VAL A 376 12.21 2.23 -0.76
N ARG A 377 11.00 2.50 -0.27
CA ARG A 377 10.81 3.22 1.01
C ARG A 377 11.37 2.43 2.19
N GLN A 378 11.15 1.11 2.23
CA GLN A 378 11.74 0.24 3.24
C GLN A 378 13.27 0.31 3.22
N ALA A 379 13.86 0.24 2.03
CA ALA A 379 15.31 0.38 1.87
C ALA A 379 15.80 1.77 2.31
N ALA A 380 15.09 2.85 1.96
CA ALA A 380 15.41 4.22 2.37
C ALA A 380 15.39 4.40 3.89
N ALA A 381 14.37 3.89 4.57
CA ALA A 381 14.28 3.98 6.02
C ALA A 381 15.42 3.20 6.71
N LEU A 382 15.70 1.97 6.26
CA LEU A 382 16.82 1.18 6.81
C LEU A 382 18.19 1.79 6.50
N PHE A 383 18.38 2.33 5.29
CA PHE A 383 19.62 2.99 4.89
C PHE A 383 19.89 4.23 5.74
N GLN A 384 18.89 5.09 5.96
CA GLN A 384 19.05 6.29 6.79
C GLN A 384 19.28 5.94 8.27
N LYS A 385 18.73 4.81 8.74
CA LYS A 385 19.02 4.30 10.09
C LYS A 385 20.49 3.90 10.26
N SER A 386 21.13 3.33 9.23
CA SER A 386 22.56 2.99 9.26
C SER A 386 23.50 4.13 8.82
N HIS A 387 22.96 5.12 8.10
CA HIS A 387 23.66 6.31 7.58
C HIS A 387 22.94 7.59 8.01
N PRO A 388 22.96 7.97 9.31
CA PRO A 388 22.26 9.16 9.80
C PRO A 388 22.76 10.48 9.19
N GLU A 389 23.91 10.46 8.51
CA GLU A 389 24.49 11.55 7.74
C GLU A 389 23.94 11.70 6.31
N VAL A 390 23.12 10.76 5.85
CA VAL A 390 22.50 10.76 4.51
C VAL A 390 20.99 10.90 4.65
N ARG A 391 20.40 11.82 3.89
CA ARG A 391 18.96 11.88 3.61
C ARG A 391 18.69 11.14 2.31
N VAL A 392 17.75 10.20 2.31
CA VAL A 392 17.27 9.56 1.08
C VAL A 392 15.97 10.22 0.66
N GLU A 393 15.99 10.93 -0.46
CA GLU A 393 14.81 11.55 -1.05
C GLU A 393 14.21 10.63 -2.10
N VAL A 394 13.09 9.99 -1.75
CA VAL A 394 12.31 9.16 -2.68
C VAL A 394 11.28 10.05 -3.38
N LEU A 395 11.45 10.21 -4.69
CA LEU A 395 10.64 11.02 -5.58
C LEU A 395 9.86 10.13 -6.55
N ASN A 396 8.69 10.58 -6.98
CA ASN A 396 7.93 9.90 -8.02
C ASN A 396 7.32 10.86 -9.05
N GLY A 397 6.92 10.30 -10.20
CA GLY A 397 6.32 11.02 -11.32
C GLY A 397 4.78 11.02 -11.34
N ALA A 398 4.15 10.38 -10.36
CA ALA A 398 2.71 10.24 -10.28
C ALA A 398 2.04 11.53 -9.77
N ASP A 399 0.86 11.84 -10.29
CA ASP A 399 0.02 12.93 -9.80
C ASP A 399 -0.73 12.55 -8.51
N ARG A 400 -1.64 13.42 -8.06
CA ARG A 400 -2.43 13.21 -6.83
C ARG A 400 -3.32 11.97 -6.89
N ASP A 401 -3.69 11.53 -8.08
CA ASP A 401 -4.54 10.36 -8.31
C ASP A 401 -3.69 9.10 -8.60
N GLY A 402 -2.36 9.17 -8.45
CA GLY A 402 -1.43 8.08 -8.74
C GLY A 402 -1.15 7.89 -10.23
N ASN A 403 -1.60 8.80 -11.10
CA ASN A 403 -1.44 8.66 -12.54
C ASN A 403 -0.12 9.27 -13.01
N VAL A 404 0.55 8.59 -13.94
CA VAL A 404 1.78 9.07 -14.55
C VAL A 404 1.47 9.56 -15.96
N SER A 405 1.75 10.84 -16.23
CA SER A 405 1.54 11.42 -17.56
C SER A 405 2.68 11.09 -18.52
N GLU A 406 2.39 10.99 -19.82
CA GLU A 406 3.42 10.87 -20.87
C GLU A 406 4.40 12.06 -20.84
N ASP A 407 3.92 13.24 -20.48
CA ASP A 407 4.74 14.45 -20.33
C ASP A 407 5.77 14.28 -19.21
N THR A 408 5.39 13.64 -18.10
CA THR A 408 6.31 13.30 -17.01
C THR A 408 7.42 12.37 -17.51
N ILE A 409 7.07 11.30 -18.22
CA ILE A 409 8.04 10.34 -18.77
C ILE A 409 8.99 11.05 -19.75
N ARG A 410 8.45 11.90 -20.62
CA ARG A 410 9.24 12.65 -21.61
C ARG A 410 10.18 13.66 -20.96
N ALA A 411 9.72 14.35 -19.91
CA ALA A 411 10.55 15.28 -19.14
C ALA A 411 11.71 14.54 -18.47
N LEU A 412 11.42 13.40 -17.82
CA LEU A 412 12.44 12.54 -17.22
C LEU A 412 13.45 12.04 -18.26
N ASN A 413 12.99 11.55 -19.41
CA ASN A 413 13.88 11.12 -20.51
C ASN A 413 14.85 12.24 -20.92
N THR A 414 14.34 13.47 -21.06
CA THR A 414 15.14 14.64 -21.43
C THR A 414 16.17 14.98 -20.35
N GLU A 415 15.79 14.85 -19.07
CA GLU A 415 16.68 15.11 -17.94
C GLU A 415 17.82 14.08 -17.87
N LEU A 416 17.48 12.79 -17.94
CA LEU A 416 18.44 11.68 -17.87
C LEU A 416 19.44 11.71 -19.04
N LEU A 417 18.95 11.94 -20.27
CA LEU A 417 19.82 12.06 -21.44
C LEU A 417 20.69 13.32 -21.42
N GLY A 418 20.24 14.37 -20.73
CA GLY A 418 21.05 15.57 -20.46
C GLY A 418 22.14 15.37 -19.39
N GLY A 419 22.31 14.15 -18.86
CA GLY A 419 23.25 13.84 -17.78
C GLY A 419 22.84 14.40 -16.42
N ARG A 420 21.55 14.75 -16.26
CA ARG A 420 20.93 15.16 -15.00
C ARG A 420 20.06 14.00 -14.47
N GLY A 421 19.28 14.22 -13.43
CA GLY A 421 18.41 13.20 -12.84
C GLY A 421 18.91 12.64 -11.52
N ALA A 422 18.05 11.83 -10.90
CA ALA A 422 18.31 11.21 -9.61
C ALA A 422 19.53 10.28 -9.62
N ASP A 423 20.07 10.00 -8.44
CA ASP A 423 21.23 9.12 -8.26
C ASP A 423 20.86 7.66 -8.55
N VAL A 424 19.70 7.22 -8.06
CA VAL A 424 19.14 5.88 -8.25
C VAL A 424 17.81 5.98 -8.99
N LEU A 425 17.56 5.08 -9.93
CA LEU A 425 16.37 5.05 -10.77
C LEU A 425 15.59 3.74 -10.56
N ILE A 426 14.28 3.85 -10.42
CA ILE A 426 13.34 2.74 -10.46
C ILE A 426 12.70 2.74 -11.84
N LEU A 427 13.06 1.73 -12.62
CA LEU A 427 12.88 1.64 -14.07
C LEU A 427 11.58 0.93 -14.47
N ASP A 428 10.72 0.58 -13.51
CA ASP A 428 9.38 0.09 -13.78
C ASP A 428 8.61 1.09 -14.67
N GLY A 429 8.10 0.61 -15.81
CA GLY A 429 7.41 1.44 -16.79
C GLY A 429 8.31 2.35 -17.64
N LEU A 430 9.64 2.31 -17.46
CA LEU A 430 10.61 3.10 -18.22
C LEU A 430 11.37 2.26 -19.26
N PRO A 431 11.85 2.88 -20.37
CA PRO A 431 12.58 2.18 -21.43
C PRO A 431 14.04 1.89 -21.03
N ALA A 432 14.24 1.02 -20.04
CA ALA A 432 15.54 0.72 -19.44
C ALA A 432 16.62 0.32 -20.46
N LYS A 433 16.27 -0.51 -21.46
CA LYS A 433 17.19 -0.90 -22.55
C LYS A 433 17.67 0.30 -23.37
N ALA A 434 16.82 1.29 -23.61
CA ALA A 434 17.21 2.50 -24.34
C ALA A 434 18.18 3.34 -23.51
N TYR A 435 17.94 3.49 -22.20
CA TYR A 435 18.84 4.19 -21.29
C TYR A 435 20.22 3.54 -21.22
N GLN A 436 20.27 2.21 -21.15
CA GLN A 436 21.50 1.45 -21.19
C GLN A 436 22.28 1.69 -22.49
N LYS A 437 21.63 1.54 -23.66
CA LYS A 437 22.26 1.80 -24.98
C LYS A 437 22.80 3.23 -25.09
N LYS A 438 22.12 4.20 -24.48
CA LYS A 438 22.50 5.62 -24.46
C LYS A 438 23.52 5.97 -23.36
N GLY A 439 24.00 4.99 -22.58
CA GLY A 439 25.03 5.18 -21.55
C GLY A 439 24.55 5.91 -20.30
N VAL A 440 23.24 5.94 -20.05
CA VAL A 440 22.64 6.59 -18.88
C VAL A 440 22.80 5.75 -17.61
N LEU A 441 22.86 4.41 -17.74
CA LEU A 441 22.90 3.49 -16.61
C LEU A 441 24.33 3.03 -16.31
N MET A 442 24.68 2.97 -15.03
CA MET A 442 25.95 2.46 -14.53
C MET A 442 26.01 0.93 -14.62
N ASP A 443 27.18 0.36 -14.94
CA ASP A 443 27.43 -1.08 -14.78
C ASP A 443 27.57 -1.43 -13.29
N LEU A 444 26.66 -2.26 -12.79
CA LEU A 444 26.51 -2.72 -11.42
C LEU A 444 27.05 -4.15 -11.20
N ARG A 445 27.77 -4.72 -12.17
CA ARG A 445 28.34 -6.08 -12.07
C ARG A 445 29.12 -6.33 -10.77
N GLU A 446 29.90 -5.36 -10.30
CA GLU A 446 30.64 -5.49 -9.04
C GLU A 446 29.73 -5.50 -7.81
N VAL A 447 28.65 -4.71 -7.84
CA VAL A 447 27.63 -4.67 -6.78
C VAL A 447 26.94 -6.03 -6.68
N PHE A 448 26.47 -6.57 -7.80
CA PHE A 448 25.82 -7.89 -7.82
C PHE A 448 26.79 -9.05 -7.56
N GLY A 449 28.06 -8.91 -7.96
CA GLY A 449 29.12 -9.84 -7.56
C GLY A 449 29.39 -9.85 -6.05
N THR A 450 29.12 -8.74 -5.36
CA THR A 450 29.18 -8.64 -3.90
C THR A 450 27.92 -9.20 -3.25
N ILE A 451 26.74 -8.81 -3.73
CA ILE A 451 25.44 -9.33 -3.27
C ILE A 451 25.43 -10.86 -3.34
N GLN A 452 25.89 -11.45 -4.45
CA GLN A 452 25.92 -12.91 -4.60
C GLN A 452 26.85 -13.64 -3.61
N LYS A 453 27.82 -12.94 -2.98
CA LYS A 453 28.66 -13.52 -1.92
C LYS A 453 28.04 -13.38 -0.54
N GLU A 454 27.28 -12.32 -0.30
CA GLU A 454 26.78 -11.94 1.02
C GLU A 454 25.36 -12.44 1.29
N SER A 455 24.48 -12.25 0.31
CA SER A 455 23.06 -12.61 0.35
C SER A 455 22.62 -13.02 -1.05
N PRO A 456 22.90 -14.28 -1.46
CA PRO A 456 22.64 -14.75 -2.82
C PRO A 456 21.19 -14.52 -3.27
N ILE A 457 21.03 -14.08 -4.52
CA ILE A 457 19.73 -13.92 -5.18
C ILE A 457 19.51 -15.04 -6.20
N MET A 458 18.27 -15.22 -6.63
CA MET A 458 17.87 -16.19 -7.67
C MET A 458 18.79 -16.11 -8.89
N GLY A 459 19.48 -17.21 -9.20
CA GLY A 459 20.47 -17.25 -10.28
C GLY A 459 19.85 -16.97 -11.65
N GLN A 460 18.64 -17.46 -11.88
CA GLN A 460 17.87 -17.27 -13.11
C GLN A 460 17.39 -15.82 -13.30
N VAL A 461 17.10 -15.10 -12.21
CA VAL A 461 16.81 -13.66 -12.26
C VAL A 461 18.11 -12.90 -12.60
N LEU A 462 19.20 -13.19 -11.88
CA LEU A 462 20.50 -12.58 -12.18
C LEU A 462 20.90 -12.78 -13.64
N SER A 463 20.77 -14.00 -14.17
CA SER A 463 21.11 -14.29 -15.57
C SER A 463 20.21 -13.59 -16.56
N GLY A 464 18.91 -13.42 -16.25
CA GLY A 464 17.96 -12.72 -17.12
C GLY A 464 18.26 -11.22 -17.30
N PHE A 465 19.07 -10.65 -16.41
CA PHE A 465 19.49 -9.24 -16.42
C PHE A 465 21.00 -9.05 -16.55
N THR A 466 21.73 -10.12 -16.90
CA THR A 466 23.15 -10.05 -17.24
C THR A 466 23.30 -10.02 -18.76
N GLU A 467 23.94 -8.98 -19.27
CA GLU A 467 24.21 -8.82 -20.70
C GLU A 467 25.25 -9.83 -21.22
N GLU A 468 25.35 -9.96 -22.55
CA GLU A 468 26.33 -10.86 -23.19
C GLU A 468 27.79 -10.55 -22.80
N ASP A 469 28.10 -9.28 -22.52
CA ASP A 469 29.41 -8.81 -22.05
C ASP A 469 29.62 -8.97 -20.53
N GLY A 470 28.61 -9.52 -19.83
CA GLY A 470 28.56 -9.69 -18.39
C GLY A 470 28.15 -8.44 -17.60
N GLY A 471 27.80 -7.34 -18.27
CA GLY A 471 27.33 -6.11 -17.64
C GLY A 471 25.95 -6.29 -16.99
N ILE A 472 25.70 -5.52 -15.93
CA ILE A 472 24.40 -5.49 -15.26
C ILE A 472 24.01 -4.04 -15.04
N TYR A 473 22.98 -3.56 -15.75
CA TYR A 473 22.58 -2.14 -15.72
C TYR A 473 21.28 -1.89 -14.97
N GLN A 474 20.54 -2.96 -14.71
CA GLN A 474 19.29 -2.96 -13.96
C GLN A 474 19.09 -4.33 -13.31
N MET A 475 18.36 -4.38 -12.20
CA MET A 475 17.98 -5.65 -11.57
C MET A 475 16.65 -5.48 -10.83
N PRO A 476 15.71 -6.42 -10.96
CA PRO A 476 14.49 -6.38 -10.16
C PRO A 476 14.80 -6.79 -8.72
N ALA A 477 14.40 -5.97 -7.75
CA ALA A 477 14.42 -6.34 -6.35
C ALA A 477 13.27 -7.29 -5.97
N ARG A 478 12.20 -7.33 -6.78
CA ARG A 478 11.00 -8.15 -6.58
C ARG A 478 10.55 -8.81 -7.88
N ILE A 479 9.82 -9.91 -7.80
CA ILE A 479 9.17 -10.53 -8.96
C ILE A 479 7.72 -10.89 -8.63
N MET A 480 6.84 -10.79 -9.63
CA MET A 480 5.51 -11.39 -9.57
C MET A 480 5.48 -12.62 -10.46
N VAL A 481 4.77 -13.66 -10.05
CA VAL A 481 4.70 -14.93 -10.78
C VAL A 481 3.25 -15.21 -11.18
N PRO A 482 2.93 -15.19 -12.49
CA PRO A 482 1.62 -15.63 -12.95
C PRO A 482 1.50 -17.14 -12.74
N VAL A 483 0.44 -17.54 -12.04
CA VAL A 483 0.09 -18.94 -11.79
C VAL A 483 -1.31 -19.22 -12.29
N ALA A 484 -1.52 -20.44 -12.77
CA ALA A 484 -2.83 -20.89 -13.18
C ALA A 484 -3.20 -22.20 -12.47
N MET A 485 -4.49 -22.33 -12.14
CA MET A 485 -5.11 -23.56 -11.69
C MET A 485 -6.15 -24.02 -12.71
N GLY A 486 -6.26 -25.32 -12.90
CA GLY A 486 -7.31 -25.89 -13.75
C GLY A 486 -7.00 -27.31 -14.15
N THR A 487 -7.79 -27.84 -15.09
CA THR A 487 -7.54 -29.15 -15.68
C THR A 487 -6.27 -29.12 -16.55
N GLU A 488 -5.63 -30.27 -16.74
CA GLU A 488 -4.46 -30.35 -17.62
C GLU A 488 -4.74 -29.86 -19.04
N GLU A 489 -5.95 -30.07 -19.55
CA GLU A 489 -6.39 -29.60 -20.86
C GLU A 489 -6.37 -28.07 -20.95
N ALA A 490 -6.98 -27.39 -19.97
CA ALA A 490 -7.02 -25.93 -19.92
C ALA A 490 -5.60 -25.34 -19.77
N LEU A 491 -4.79 -25.90 -18.87
CA LEU A 491 -3.42 -25.41 -18.65
C LEU A 491 -2.49 -25.67 -19.85
N ASN A 492 -2.72 -26.76 -20.60
CA ASN A 492 -1.99 -26.99 -21.84
C ASN A 492 -2.39 -26.01 -22.94
N ALA A 493 -3.65 -25.56 -22.97
CA ALA A 493 -4.10 -24.54 -23.93
C ALA A 493 -3.41 -23.19 -23.72
N LEU A 494 -3.09 -22.80 -22.48
CA LEU A 494 -2.38 -21.54 -22.16
C LEU A 494 -0.94 -21.46 -22.67
N LYS A 495 -0.37 -22.58 -23.14
CA LYS A 495 1.03 -22.62 -23.57
C LYS A 495 1.28 -21.98 -24.93
N SER A 496 0.24 -21.72 -25.72
CA SER A 496 0.39 -21.10 -27.04
C SER A 496 -0.87 -20.37 -27.50
N LEU A 497 -0.69 -19.46 -28.45
CA LEU A 497 -1.77 -18.75 -29.12
C LEU A 497 -2.76 -19.71 -29.79
N ASP A 498 -2.25 -20.79 -30.41
CA ASP A 498 -3.09 -21.80 -31.05
C ASP A 498 -3.84 -22.66 -30.04
N GLY A 499 -3.22 -22.99 -28.90
CA GLY A 499 -3.88 -23.70 -27.81
C GLY A 499 -5.07 -22.92 -27.27
N MET A 500 -4.86 -21.63 -26.97
CA MET A 500 -5.93 -20.75 -26.48
C MET A 500 -7.06 -20.57 -27.50
N LYS A 501 -6.72 -20.30 -28.77
CA LYS A 501 -7.70 -20.11 -29.84
C LYS A 501 -8.62 -21.32 -30.01
N ASN A 502 -8.03 -22.52 -29.97
CA ASN A 502 -8.71 -23.77 -30.28
C ASN A 502 -9.23 -24.54 -29.05
N TYR A 503 -9.20 -23.96 -27.86
CA TYR A 503 -9.70 -24.62 -26.65
C TYR A 503 -11.22 -24.90 -26.72
N GLU A 504 -11.66 -26.14 -26.52
CA GLU A 504 -13.07 -26.58 -26.59
C GLU A 504 -13.57 -27.20 -25.28
N GLY A 505 -13.30 -26.54 -24.15
CA GLY A 505 -13.80 -26.95 -22.84
C GLY A 505 -15.30 -26.70 -22.62
N GLY A 506 -15.85 -27.29 -21.56
CA GLY A 506 -17.25 -27.09 -21.15
C GLY A 506 -17.57 -25.67 -20.64
N ALA A 507 -16.54 -24.92 -20.24
CA ALA A 507 -16.57 -23.50 -19.96
C ALA A 507 -15.51 -22.79 -20.82
N PRO A 508 -15.61 -21.45 -21.04
CA PRO A 508 -14.56 -20.69 -21.71
C PRO A 508 -13.22 -20.84 -20.99
N LEU A 509 -12.09 -20.81 -21.70
CA LEU A 509 -10.78 -20.97 -21.08
C LEU A 509 -10.55 -19.98 -19.93
N ILE A 510 -10.85 -18.71 -20.19
CA ILE A 510 -10.68 -17.57 -19.29
C ILE A 510 -12.06 -16.95 -19.02
N TYR A 511 -12.26 -16.48 -17.79
CA TYR A 511 -13.48 -15.76 -17.41
C TYR A 511 -13.66 -14.45 -18.21
N THR A 512 -14.86 -13.87 -18.19
CA THR A 512 -15.15 -12.65 -18.92
C THR A 512 -14.40 -11.44 -18.35
N THR A 513 -13.85 -10.61 -19.23
CA THR A 513 -13.09 -9.39 -18.88
C THR A 513 -13.15 -8.39 -20.04
N THR A 514 -12.49 -7.24 -19.91
CA THR A 514 -12.45 -6.24 -20.98
C THR A 514 -11.55 -6.69 -22.14
N TYR A 515 -11.79 -6.14 -23.33
CA TYR A 515 -10.89 -6.35 -24.48
C TYR A 515 -9.44 -5.99 -24.16
N GLU A 516 -9.21 -4.87 -23.47
CA GLU A 516 -7.86 -4.44 -23.12
C GLU A 516 -7.18 -5.43 -22.16
N ASN A 517 -7.87 -5.92 -21.13
CA ASN A 517 -7.30 -6.92 -20.23
C ASN A 517 -6.99 -8.22 -20.99
N LEU A 518 -7.86 -8.66 -21.89
CA LEU A 518 -7.63 -9.87 -22.68
C LEU A 518 -6.42 -9.74 -23.62
N LEU A 519 -6.28 -8.58 -24.27
CA LEU A 519 -5.11 -8.25 -25.08
C LEU A 519 -3.83 -8.31 -24.22
N ARG A 520 -3.79 -7.57 -23.10
CA ARG A 520 -2.64 -7.51 -22.20
C ARG A 520 -2.26 -8.89 -21.65
N MET A 521 -3.25 -9.68 -21.25
CA MET A 521 -3.05 -11.02 -20.72
C MET A 521 -2.39 -11.93 -21.75
N VAL A 522 -2.98 -12.05 -22.95
CA VAL A 522 -2.43 -12.91 -24.01
C VAL A 522 -1.03 -12.45 -24.44
N ALA A 523 -0.80 -11.14 -24.54
CA ALA A 523 0.52 -10.60 -24.86
C ALA A 523 1.56 -10.95 -23.79
N SER A 524 1.18 -10.88 -22.52
CA SER A 524 2.07 -11.15 -21.39
C SER A 524 2.44 -12.63 -21.28
N ILE A 525 1.44 -13.52 -21.33
CA ILE A 525 1.66 -14.97 -21.12
C ILE A 525 2.26 -15.67 -22.35
N SER A 526 2.12 -15.08 -23.54
CA SER A 526 2.65 -15.63 -24.80
C SER A 526 3.76 -14.76 -25.39
N CYS A 527 4.37 -13.88 -24.61
CA CYS A 527 5.44 -12.98 -25.08
C CYS A 527 6.58 -13.71 -25.81
N ASN A 528 6.95 -14.91 -25.35
CA ASN A 528 7.98 -15.74 -25.97
C ASN A 528 7.60 -16.28 -27.36
N GLU A 529 6.31 -16.49 -27.62
CA GLU A 529 5.82 -16.88 -28.95
C GLU A 529 5.66 -15.65 -29.84
N ILE A 530 5.23 -14.53 -29.24
CA ILE A 530 4.86 -13.30 -29.94
C ILE A 530 6.08 -12.50 -30.39
N LEU A 531 7.08 -12.35 -29.54
CA LEU A 531 8.23 -11.49 -29.79
C LEU A 531 9.31 -12.24 -30.57
N GLY A 532 9.83 -11.61 -31.63
CA GLY A 532 10.97 -12.13 -32.36
C GLY A 532 12.26 -12.19 -31.52
N SER A 533 13.33 -12.75 -32.08
CA SER A 533 14.64 -12.81 -31.40
C SER A 533 15.23 -11.43 -31.06
N ASP A 534 14.79 -10.38 -31.75
CA ASP A 534 15.12 -8.98 -31.50
C ASP A 534 14.14 -8.27 -30.56
N GLY A 535 13.09 -8.95 -30.10
CA GLY A 535 12.04 -8.39 -29.26
C GLY A 535 10.99 -7.57 -30.03
N ALA A 536 10.94 -7.66 -31.36
CA ALA A 536 9.99 -6.90 -32.19
C ALA A 536 8.73 -7.70 -32.54
N TRP A 537 7.64 -6.98 -32.82
CA TRP A 537 6.39 -7.54 -33.34
C TRP A 537 6.45 -7.61 -34.87
N THR A 538 6.02 -8.74 -35.46
CA THR A 538 5.78 -8.83 -36.91
C THR A 538 4.30 -8.65 -37.22
N GLU A 539 3.98 -8.21 -38.44
CA GLU A 539 2.60 -8.05 -38.88
C GLU A 539 1.86 -9.39 -38.86
N GLU A 540 2.50 -10.49 -39.28
CA GLU A 540 1.89 -11.82 -39.25
C GLU A 540 1.58 -12.30 -37.83
N MET A 541 2.48 -12.03 -36.89
CA MET A 541 2.28 -12.42 -35.50
C MET A 541 1.20 -11.57 -34.83
N LEU A 542 1.11 -10.27 -35.15
CA LEU A 542 0.02 -9.41 -34.72
C LEU A 542 -1.34 -9.93 -35.21
N VAL A 543 -1.44 -10.37 -36.48
CA VAL A 543 -2.67 -11.00 -36.99
C VAL A 543 -3.01 -12.24 -36.17
N LYS A 544 -2.07 -13.16 -35.95
CA LYS A 544 -2.29 -14.39 -35.17
C LYS A 544 -2.76 -14.07 -33.75
N TYR A 545 -2.08 -13.14 -33.09
CA TYR A 545 -2.40 -12.68 -31.75
C TYR A 545 -3.81 -12.08 -31.66
N LEU A 546 -4.16 -11.15 -32.55
CA LEU A 546 -5.49 -10.54 -32.57
C LEU A 546 -6.59 -11.59 -32.81
N GLU A 547 -6.38 -12.52 -33.74
CA GLU A 547 -7.33 -13.60 -33.98
C GLU A 547 -7.52 -14.51 -32.76
N THR A 548 -6.46 -14.82 -32.02
CA THR A 548 -6.55 -15.58 -30.76
C THR A 548 -7.36 -14.81 -29.73
N VAL A 549 -7.10 -13.52 -29.55
CA VAL A 549 -7.83 -12.66 -28.60
C VAL A 549 -9.31 -12.58 -28.99
N LYS A 550 -9.63 -12.42 -30.28
CA LYS A 550 -11.02 -12.41 -30.75
C LYS A 550 -11.73 -13.74 -30.48
N ALA A 551 -11.07 -14.87 -30.73
CA ALA A 551 -11.65 -16.19 -30.45
C ALA A 551 -11.94 -16.40 -28.95
N LEU A 552 -11.06 -15.92 -28.07
CA LEU A 552 -11.31 -15.92 -26.62
C LEU A 552 -12.48 -14.98 -26.27
N ALA A 553 -12.48 -13.77 -26.81
CA ALA A 553 -13.52 -12.76 -26.56
C ALA A 553 -14.93 -13.23 -26.96
N GLU A 554 -15.04 -13.92 -28.09
CA GLU A 554 -16.32 -14.49 -28.55
C GLU A 554 -16.82 -15.60 -27.62
N LYS A 555 -15.90 -16.41 -27.06
CA LYS A 555 -16.23 -17.51 -26.14
C LYS A 555 -16.59 -17.02 -24.73
N ASN A 556 -15.87 -16.04 -24.19
CA ASN A 556 -16.08 -15.53 -22.83
C ASN A 556 -16.96 -14.27 -22.78
N HIS A 557 -17.42 -13.76 -23.92
CA HIS A 557 -18.22 -12.55 -24.03
C HIS A 557 -17.53 -11.28 -23.53
N ALA A 558 -16.21 -11.20 -23.68
CA ALA A 558 -15.46 -9.97 -23.43
C ALA A 558 -16.01 -8.81 -24.28
N LYS A 559 -15.84 -7.59 -23.77
CA LYS A 559 -16.29 -6.36 -24.43
C LYS A 559 -15.37 -5.19 -24.08
N GLU A 560 -15.54 -4.07 -24.77
CA GLU A 560 -14.78 -2.85 -24.48
C GLU A 560 -15.07 -2.33 -23.07
N MET A 561 -16.36 -2.25 -22.71
CA MET A 561 -16.81 -1.72 -21.42
C MET A 561 -18.11 -2.40 -20.97
N PHE A 562 -18.16 -2.80 -19.70
CA PHE A 562 -19.35 -3.32 -19.01
C PHE A 562 -20.17 -2.20 -18.39
N THR A 563 -21.50 -2.34 -18.39
CA THR A 563 -22.38 -1.44 -17.63
C THR A 563 -22.36 -1.79 -16.13
N GLU A 564 -22.81 -0.88 -15.25
CA GLU A 564 -22.90 -1.16 -13.80
C GLU A 564 -23.71 -2.43 -13.49
N GLU A 565 -24.84 -2.63 -14.19
CA GLU A 565 -25.68 -3.83 -14.05
C GLU A 565 -24.96 -5.10 -14.48
N GLU A 566 -24.15 -5.02 -15.53
CA GLU A 566 -23.35 -6.16 -16.00
C GLU A 566 -22.20 -6.46 -15.04
N MET A 567 -21.52 -5.44 -14.50
CA MET A 567 -20.46 -5.61 -13.51
C MET A 567 -20.98 -6.27 -12.23
N GLU A 568 -22.16 -5.85 -11.74
CA GLU A 568 -22.81 -6.47 -10.58
C GLU A 568 -23.18 -7.93 -10.86
N LYS A 569 -23.78 -8.21 -12.02
CA LYS A 569 -24.24 -9.56 -12.38
C LYS A 569 -23.10 -10.55 -12.68
N LEU A 570 -22.04 -10.06 -13.32
CA LEU A 570 -20.90 -10.87 -13.75
C LEU A 570 -19.75 -10.82 -12.74
N HIS A 571 -19.86 -10.05 -11.66
CA HIS A 571 -18.78 -9.85 -10.69
C HIS A 571 -17.44 -9.55 -11.37
N THR A 572 -17.49 -8.67 -12.37
CA THR A 572 -16.34 -8.23 -13.18
C THR A 572 -16.24 -6.71 -13.16
N GLY A 573 -15.16 -6.14 -13.71
CA GLY A 573 -14.91 -4.71 -13.68
C GLY A 573 -14.30 -4.18 -14.97
N ASN A 574 -14.40 -2.86 -15.15
CA ASN A 574 -13.74 -2.14 -16.25
C ASN A 574 -12.31 -1.70 -15.91
N ARG A 575 -11.78 -2.08 -14.74
CA ARG A 575 -10.40 -1.76 -14.37
C ARG A 575 -9.45 -2.53 -15.29
N VAL A 576 -8.52 -1.80 -15.91
CA VAL A 576 -7.39 -2.40 -16.62
C VAL A 576 -6.36 -2.84 -15.58
N ALA A 577 -6.10 -4.14 -15.50
CA ALA A 577 -5.13 -4.69 -14.58
C ALA A 577 -3.73 -4.70 -15.21
N PRO A 578 -2.65 -4.55 -14.41
CA PRO A 578 -1.30 -4.83 -14.85
C PRO A 578 -1.22 -6.22 -15.50
N TYR A 579 -0.61 -6.30 -16.68
CA TYR A 579 -0.49 -7.53 -17.49
C TYR A 579 -1.84 -8.18 -17.88
N GLY A 580 -2.99 -7.54 -17.62
CA GLY A 580 -4.32 -8.04 -17.97
C GLY A 580 -4.86 -9.19 -17.11
N ILE A 581 -4.19 -9.54 -16.02
CA ILE A 581 -4.54 -10.65 -15.14
C ILE A 581 -5.30 -10.07 -13.92
N VAL A 582 -6.54 -10.51 -13.72
CA VAL A 582 -7.49 -9.89 -12.78
C VAL A 582 -7.85 -10.75 -11.55
N GLY A 583 -7.26 -11.95 -11.42
CA GLY A 583 -7.65 -12.95 -10.42
C GLY A 583 -8.97 -13.63 -10.82
N THR A 584 -8.94 -14.93 -11.13
CA THR A 584 -10.14 -15.67 -11.60
C THR A 584 -10.33 -17.06 -10.96
N GLU A 585 -9.65 -17.32 -9.84
CA GLU A 585 -9.77 -18.57 -9.07
C GLU A 585 -11.19 -18.81 -8.55
N MET A 586 -11.89 -17.78 -8.09
CA MET A 586 -13.30 -17.89 -7.68
C MET A 586 -14.24 -18.21 -8.85
N ASN A 587 -13.92 -17.71 -10.05
CA ASN A 587 -14.70 -18.01 -11.25
C ASN A 587 -14.47 -19.44 -11.72
N PHE A 588 -13.25 -19.96 -11.56
CA PHE A 588 -12.94 -21.37 -11.76
C PHE A 588 -13.68 -22.27 -10.76
N ASP A 589 -13.70 -21.93 -9.46
CA ASP A 589 -14.44 -22.67 -8.41
C ASP A 589 -15.93 -22.81 -8.76
N GLN A 590 -16.50 -21.80 -9.40
CA GLN A 590 -17.90 -21.78 -9.85
C GLN A 590 -18.13 -22.46 -11.22
N GLY A 591 -17.08 -22.98 -11.86
CA GLY A 591 -17.15 -23.60 -13.18
C GLY A 591 -17.45 -22.62 -14.32
N LEU A 592 -17.18 -21.33 -14.12
CA LEU A 592 -17.41 -20.27 -15.12
C LEU A 592 -16.23 -20.10 -16.09
N SER A 593 -15.08 -20.71 -15.79
CA SER A 593 -13.92 -20.78 -16.66
C SER A 593 -13.22 -22.13 -16.57
N GLY A 594 -12.46 -22.49 -17.60
CA GLY A 594 -11.68 -23.72 -17.65
C GLY A 594 -10.42 -23.67 -16.77
N CYS A 595 -9.93 -22.47 -16.47
CA CYS A 595 -8.88 -22.23 -15.48
C CYS A 595 -9.11 -20.94 -14.69
N GLY A 596 -8.50 -20.88 -13.51
CA GLY A 596 -8.30 -19.68 -12.71
C GLY A 596 -6.85 -19.21 -12.88
N MET A 597 -6.62 -17.90 -12.99
CA MET A 597 -5.28 -17.34 -13.09
C MET A 597 -5.11 -16.17 -12.13
N GLU A 598 -3.96 -16.13 -11.48
CA GLU A 598 -3.60 -15.09 -10.51
C GLU A 598 -2.15 -14.67 -10.71
N ASN A 599 -1.86 -13.40 -10.41
CA ASN A 599 -0.51 -12.89 -10.30
C ASN A 599 -0.08 -12.93 -8.83
N LEU A 600 0.76 -13.90 -8.48
CA LEU A 600 1.29 -13.96 -7.13
C LEU A 600 2.38 -12.88 -6.93
N ASP A 601 2.11 -11.94 -6.05
CA ASP A 601 2.99 -10.87 -5.57
C ASP A 601 3.24 -10.94 -4.04
N GLY A 602 2.71 -11.97 -3.40
CA GLY A 602 2.86 -12.30 -1.99
C GLY A 602 2.21 -13.64 -1.64
N MET A 603 2.48 -14.15 -0.45
CA MET A 603 1.83 -15.34 0.11
C MET A 603 0.36 -15.05 0.46
N PHE A 604 0.02 -13.81 0.80
CA PHE A 604 -1.37 -13.45 1.10
C PHE A 604 -2.33 -13.77 -0.05
N GLN A 605 -1.93 -13.50 -1.29
CA GLN A 605 -2.70 -13.74 -2.52
C GLN A 605 -2.93 -15.24 -2.79
N THR A 606 -2.16 -16.11 -2.16
CA THR A 606 -2.30 -17.56 -2.33
C THR A 606 -3.45 -18.13 -1.48
N ILE A 607 -3.97 -17.41 -0.49
CA ILE A 607 -4.93 -17.96 0.47
C ILE A 607 -6.21 -18.48 -0.23
N ILE A 608 -6.89 -17.65 -1.02
CA ILE A 608 -8.10 -18.09 -1.74
C ILE A 608 -7.72 -19.06 -2.86
N PHE A 609 -6.60 -18.83 -3.54
CA PHE A 609 -6.10 -19.71 -4.60
C PHE A 609 -5.92 -21.17 -4.09
N GLU A 610 -5.29 -21.35 -2.93
CA GLU A 610 -5.11 -22.66 -2.32
C GLU A 610 -6.42 -23.24 -1.78
N ALA A 611 -7.32 -22.41 -1.25
CA ALA A 611 -8.63 -22.87 -0.78
C ALA A 611 -9.50 -23.42 -1.93
N VAL A 612 -9.41 -22.82 -3.12
CA VAL A 612 -10.08 -23.36 -4.32
C VAL A 612 -9.45 -24.68 -4.75
N LEU A 613 -8.12 -24.79 -4.78
CA LEU A 613 -7.43 -26.04 -5.13
C LEU A 613 -7.81 -27.21 -4.19
N GLU A 614 -8.00 -26.95 -2.90
CA GLU A 614 -8.47 -27.97 -1.94
C GLU A 614 -9.86 -28.54 -2.27
N LYS A 615 -10.75 -27.70 -2.82
CA LYS A 615 -12.09 -28.13 -3.26
C LYS A 615 -12.05 -28.91 -4.58
N HIS A 616 -11.02 -28.70 -5.38
CA HIS A 616 -10.87 -29.21 -6.75
C HIS A 616 -9.67 -30.15 -6.88
N PRO A 617 -9.73 -31.40 -6.37
CA PRO A 617 -8.62 -32.35 -6.44
C PRO A 617 -8.24 -32.77 -7.88
N GLU A 618 -9.10 -32.51 -8.86
CA GLU A 618 -8.83 -32.68 -10.29
C GLU A 618 -8.02 -31.53 -10.90
N ALA A 619 -7.99 -30.37 -10.24
CA ALA A 619 -7.22 -29.22 -10.69
C ALA A 619 -5.78 -29.33 -10.22
N VAL A 620 -4.86 -28.80 -11.04
CA VAL A 620 -3.45 -28.69 -10.68
C VAL A 620 -3.00 -27.24 -10.77
N ARG A 621 -2.06 -26.85 -9.93
CA ARG A 621 -1.36 -25.56 -9.99
C ARG A 621 -0.15 -25.67 -10.92
N LYS A 622 0.03 -24.73 -11.83
CA LYS A 622 1.25 -24.58 -12.64
C LYS A 622 1.65 -23.11 -12.78
N ASP A 623 2.94 -22.88 -12.97
CA ASP A 623 3.42 -21.60 -13.50
C ASP A 623 2.92 -21.45 -14.93
N VAL A 624 2.81 -20.20 -15.37
CA VAL A 624 2.49 -19.90 -16.76
C VAL A 624 3.80 -19.76 -17.52
N ASN A 625 4.10 -20.70 -18.42
CA ASN A 625 5.20 -20.65 -19.40
C ASN A 625 6.60 -20.30 -18.85
N GLY A 626 6.89 -20.57 -17.57
CA GLY A 626 8.16 -20.23 -16.93
C GLY A 626 8.45 -18.72 -16.86
N ILE A 627 7.41 -17.88 -17.00
CA ILE A 627 7.55 -16.42 -17.01
C ILE A 627 7.43 -15.82 -15.61
N TYR A 628 8.00 -14.63 -15.44
CA TYR A 628 7.78 -13.76 -14.28
C TYR A 628 7.74 -12.30 -14.71
N PHE A 629 7.09 -11.46 -13.91
CA PHE A 629 7.07 -10.02 -14.09
C PHE A 629 8.10 -9.38 -13.16
N PRO A 630 9.16 -8.76 -13.68
CA PRO A 630 10.12 -8.01 -12.88
C PRO A 630 9.42 -6.81 -12.22
N LYS A 631 9.70 -6.57 -10.94
CA LYS A 631 9.21 -5.42 -10.19
C LYS A 631 10.33 -4.75 -9.43
N THR A 632 10.22 -3.43 -9.25
CA THR A 632 11.24 -2.62 -8.57
C THR A 632 12.59 -2.77 -9.28
N LEU A 633 12.58 -2.48 -10.58
CA LEU A 633 13.77 -2.56 -11.44
C LEU A 633 14.72 -1.42 -11.09
N VAL A 634 15.76 -1.68 -10.29
CA VAL A 634 16.69 -0.64 -9.86
C VAL A 634 17.86 -0.52 -10.82
N GLY A 635 18.20 0.72 -11.19
CA GLY A 635 19.43 1.11 -11.88
C GLY A 635 20.06 2.33 -11.21
N VAL A 636 21.32 2.62 -11.56
CA VAL A 636 22.05 3.80 -11.04
C VAL A 636 22.39 4.71 -12.21
N ASN A 637 22.17 6.01 -12.05
CA ASN A 637 22.55 7.00 -13.05
C ASN A 637 24.06 7.05 -13.17
N GLN A 638 24.59 6.82 -14.38
CA GLN A 638 26.02 6.84 -14.68
C GLN A 638 26.69 8.19 -14.35
N ASN A 639 25.91 9.27 -14.33
CA ASN A 639 26.36 10.64 -14.05
C ASN A 639 26.11 11.10 -12.60
N THR A 640 25.70 10.21 -11.69
CA THR A 640 25.53 10.53 -10.27
C THR A 640 26.79 11.18 -9.68
N LYS A 641 26.58 12.16 -8.79
CA LYS A 641 27.67 12.78 -8.01
C LYS A 641 28.01 11.99 -6.75
N GLN A 642 27.26 10.92 -6.45
CA GLN A 642 27.38 10.10 -5.25
C GLN A 642 27.41 8.60 -5.59
N PRO A 643 28.33 8.14 -6.45
CA PRO A 643 28.33 6.77 -6.97
C PRO A 643 28.46 5.71 -5.87
N GLU A 644 29.24 5.97 -4.82
CA GLU A 644 29.40 4.99 -3.73
C GLU A 644 28.13 4.84 -2.90
N LEU A 645 27.47 5.96 -2.53
CA LEU A 645 26.19 5.91 -1.80
C LEU A 645 25.09 5.27 -2.64
N ALA A 646 25.04 5.56 -3.95
CA ALA A 646 24.07 4.95 -4.85
C ALA A 646 24.26 3.44 -4.96
N ARG A 647 25.50 2.95 -5.09
CA ARG A 647 25.81 1.50 -5.10
C ARG A 647 25.49 0.83 -3.76
N GLU A 648 25.80 1.50 -2.65
CA GLU A 648 25.51 0.99 -1.31
C GLU A 648 23.99 0.90 -1.07
N PHE A 649 23.23 1.88 -1.52
CA PHE A 649 21.77 1.85 -1.49
C PHE A 649 21.20 0.70 -2.30
N VAL A 650 21.70 0.46 -3.53
CA VAL A 650 21.31 -0.73 -4.32
C VAL A 650 21.62 -2.00 -3.53
N ARG A 651 22.81 -2.14 -2.95
CA ARG A 651 23.17 -3.31 -2.12
C ARG A 651 22.23 -3.47 -0.91
N GLN A 652 21.80 -2.37 -0.28
CA GLN A 652 20.82 -2.37 0.82
C GLN A 652 19.46 -2.92 0.37
N MET A 653 18.98 -2.57 -0.83
CA MET A 653 17.70 -3.07 -1.38
C MET A 653 17.66 -4.60 -1.53
N PHE A 654 18.83 -5.23 -1.76
CA PHE A 654 18.96 -6.70 -1.87
C PHE A 654 19.43 -7.37 -0.57
N SER A 655 19.56 -6.61 0.52
CA SER A 655 19.85 -7.18 1.83
C SER A 655 18.71 -8.07 2.32
N THR A 656 19.02 -9.06 3.16
CA THR A 656 17.99 -9.92 3.75
C THR A 656 16.96 -9.11 4.56
N GLU A 657 17.37 -8.02 5.22
CA GLU A 657 16.48 -7.20 6.05
C GLU A 657 15.44 -6.43 5.24
N VAL A 658 15.76 -6.00 4.01
CA VAL A 658 14.76 -5.41 3.09
C VAL A 658 13.92 -6.51 2.44
N GLN A 659 14.57 -7.56 1.94
CA GLN A 659 13.93 -8.58 1.11
C GLN A 659 12.98 -9.50 1.89
N LYS A 660 13.23 -9.77 3.17
CA LYS A 660 12.35 -10.64 3.98
C LYS A 660 10.96 -10.02 4.20
N GLU A 661 10.84 -8.70 4.11
CA GLU A 661 9.57 -8.02 4.33
C GLU A 661 8.60 -8.32 3.18
N GLU A 662 7.35 -8.61 3.52
CA GLU A 662 6.26 -8.83 2.58
C GLU A 662 5.47 -7.53 2.45
N LEU A 663 5.67 -6.83 1.34
CA LEU A 663 5.23 -5.45 1.13
C LEU A 663 4.17 -5.32 0.02
N TYR A 664 3.58 -6.44 -0.40
CA TYR A 664 2.57 -6.52 -1.46
C TYR A 664 3.03 -5.92 -2.81
N ASP A 665 4.34 -5.96 -3.08
CA ASP A 665 4.97 -5.43 -4.29
C ASP A 665 5.84 -6.49 -5.01
N GLY A 666 5.62 -7.78 -4.69
CA GLY A 666 6.25 -8.93 -5.30
C GLY A 666 7.04 -9.80 -4.30
N PHE A 667 7.39 -11.01 -4.75
CA PHE A 667 8.29 -11.89 -4.01
C PHE A 667 9.72 -11.36 -4.03
N PRO A 668 10.47 -11.51 -2.93
CA PRO A 668 11.88 -11.18 -2.93
C PRO A 668 12.66 -12.11 -3.84
N VAL A 669 13.72 -11.59 -4.46
CA VAL A 669 14.67 -12.40 -5.24
C VAL A 669 15.79 -12.98 -4.37
N GLY A 670 15.96 -12.47 -3.14
CA GLY A 670 16.94 -12.97 -2.18
C GLY A 670 16.58 -14.35 -1.63
N LEU A 671 17.44 -15.35 -1.84
CA LEU A 671 17.15 -16.74 -1.47
C LEU A 671 16.97 -16.92 0.05
N LYS A 672 17.75 -16.19 0.85
CA LYS A 672 17.62 -16.23 2.31
C LYS A 672 16.29 -15.60 2.78
N ALA A 673 15.85 -14.52 2.14
CA ALA A 673 14.56 -13.91 2.42
C ALA A 673 13.41 -14.87 2.07
N GLN A 674 13.45 -15.51 0.89
CA GLN A 674 12.47 -16.54 0.52
C GLN A 674 12.43 -17.70 1.54
N GLN A 675 13.58 -18.16 2.04
CA GLN A 675 13.62 -19.19 3.08
C GLN A 675 12.96 -18.75 4.39
N ILE A 676 13.22 -17.51 4.83
CA ILE A 676 12.58 -16.92 6.02
C ILE A 676 11.07 -16.83 5.80
N ASN A 677 10.63 -16.30 4.67
CA ASN A 677 9.21 -16.11 4.37
C ASN A 677 8.49 -17.46 4.24
N CYS A 678 9.13 -18.46 3.62
CA CYS A 678 8.63 -19.82 3.54
C CYS A 678 8.46 -20.45 4.93
N ALA A 679 9.37 -20.18 5.88
CA ALA A 679 9.30 -20.72 7.24
C ALA A 679 8.33 -19.96 8.14
N THR A 680 8.08 -18.67 7.88
CA THR A 680 7.26 -17.78 8.71
C THR A 680 5.79 -18.15 8.64
N ASP A 681 5.26 -18.68 9.74
CA ASP A 681 3.85 -19.00 9.87
C ASP A 681 3.03 -17.78 10.31
N ARG A 682 1.83 -17.63 9.75
CA ARG A 682 0.88 -16.57 10.07
C ARG A 682 -0.54 -17.14 10.13
N ALA A 683 -0.69 -18.23 10.90
CA ALA A 683 -1.94 -18.99 11.00
C ALA A 683 -3.16 -18.14 11.43
N GLU A 684 -2.95 -16.99 12.07
CA GLU A 684 -3.98 -16.02 12.41
C GLU A 684 -4.59 -15.29 11.20
N ILE A 685 -3.90 -15.27 10.06
CA ILE A 685 -4.40 -14.62 8.85
C ILE A 685 -5.35 -15.57 8.13
N SER A 686 -6.57 -15.09 7.90
CA SER A 686 -7.54 -15.73 7.02
C SER A 686 -8.15 -14.71 6.07
N MET A 687 -8.67 -15.20 4.96
CA MET A 687 -9.36 -14.40 3.97
C MET A 687 -10.65 -15.11 3.60
N GLY A 688 -11.74 -14.36 3.56
CA GLY A 688 -13.05 -14.81 3.08
C GLY A 688 -13.54 -13.89 1.98
N SER A 689 -14.10 -14.47 0.93
CA SER A 689 -14.77 -13.76 -0.15
C SER A 689 -16.14 -14.40 -0.42
N GLY A 690 -17.10 -13.60 -0.84
CA GLY A 690 -18.44 -14.11 -1.14
C GLY A 690 -19.40 -13.02 -1.56
N TYR A 691 -20.44 -13.46 -2.27
CA TYR A 691 -21.59 -12.67 -2.70
C TYR A 691 -22.77 -13.63 -2.87
N GLU A 692 -24.00 -13.11 -3.00
CA GLU A 692 -25.27 -13.86 -2.98
C GLU A 692 -25.19 -15.37 -3.35
N GLY A 693 -25.12 -16.23 -2.33
CA GLY A 693 -25.14 -17.69 -2.48
C GLY A 693 -23.79 -18.38 -2.74
N TYR A 694 -22.71 -17.62 -2.94
CA TYR A 694 -21.33 -18.11 -3.08
C TYR A 694 -20.45 -17.61 -1.93
N HIS A 695 -19.65 -18.51 -1.36
CA HIS A 695 -18.66 -18.17 -0.35
C HIS A 695 -17.45 -19.09 -0.43
N ILE A 696 -16.26 -18.50 -0.32
CA ILE A 696 -14.99 -19.18 -0.16
C ILE A 696 -14.22 -18.50 0.96
N SER A 697 -13.54 -19.29 1.77
CA SER A 697 -12.58 -18.79 2.75
C SER A 697 -11.39 -19.73 2.85
N GLY A 698 -10.25 -19.18 3.21
CA GLY A 698 -9.01 -19.91 3.45
C GLY A 698 -8.21 -19.25 4.56
N SER A 699 -7.29 -20.00 5.13
CA SER A 699 -6.28 -19.49 6.07
C SER A 699 -4.91 -19.44 5.41
N TRP A 700 -3.95 -18.81 6.09
CA TRP A 700 -2.55 -18.83 5.68
C TRP A 700 -2.08 -20.25 5.34
N PRO A 701 -1.39 -20.47 4.20
CA PRO A 701 -1.00 -21.81 3.80
C PRO A 701 -0.05 -22.46 4.80
N ASP A 702 -0.23 -23.78 5.00
CA ASP A 702 0.70 -24.56 5.82
C ASP A 702 2.12 -24.59 5.21
N LEU A 703 3.07 -25.11 5.99
CA LEU A 703 4.47 -25.13 5.59
C LEU A 703 4.72 -25.93 4.30
N GLU A 704 4.01 -27.02 4.06
CA GLU A 704 4.23 -27.84 2.87
C GLU A 704 3.74 -27.10 1.62
N LYS A 705 2.56 -26.47 1.67
CA LYS A 705 2.07 -25.62 0.59
C LYS A 705 2.99 -24.44 0.32
N ARG A 706 3.46 -23.76 1.37
CA ARG A 706 4.44 -22.66 1.23
C ARG A 706 5.70 -23.15 0.51
N LYS A 707 6.24 -24.32 0.88
CA LYS A 707 7.40 -24.91 0.18
C LYS A 707 7.11 -25.17 -1.29
N GLU A 708 5.95 -25.73 -1.63
CA GLU A 708 5.59 -25.99 -3.01
C GLU A 708 5.46 -24.69 -3.83
N ILE A 709 4.91 -23.62 -3.24
CA ILE A 709 4.80 -22.32 -3.92
C ILE A 709 6.18 -21.71 -4.13
N TYR A 710 7.07 -21.72 -3.12
CA TYR A 710 8.45 -21.25 -3.31
C TYR A 710 9.26 -22.12 -4.28
N GLN A 711 8.99 -23.43 -4.34
CA GLN A 711 9.57 -24.30 -5.38
C GLN A 711 9.11 -23.88 -6.77
N LEU A 712 7.82 -23.56 -6.94
CA LEU A 712 7.26 -23.04 -8.18
C LEU A 712 7.89 -21.69 -8.57
N ILE A 713 8.01 -20.76 -7.64
CA ILE A 713 8.72 -19.49 -7.86
C ILE A 713 10.18 -19.75 -8.27
N GLY A 714 10.79 -20.83 -7.79
CA GLY A 714 12.13 -21.24 -8.19
C GLY A 714 12.26 -21.73 -9.64
N THR A 715 11.16 -22.06 -10.34
CA THR A 715 11.20 -22.60 -11.71
C THR A 715 11.14 -21.53 -12.81
N VAL A 716 10.60 -20.34 -12.50
CA VAL A 716 10.44 -19.27 -13.49
C VAL A 716 11.79 -18.67 -13.86
N SER A 717 12.00 -18.39 -15.14
CA SER A 717 13.30 -17.95 -15.67
C SER A 717 13.21 -16.88 -16.75
N THR A 718 12.02 -16.59 -17.27
CA THR A 718 11.85 -15.63 -18.36
C THR A 718 11.22 -14.32 -17.87
N PRO A 719 11.95 -13.19 -17.85
CA PRO A 719 11.38 -11.90 -17.51
C PRO A 719 10.46 -11.40 -18.62
N VAL A 720 9.27 -10.93 -18.26
CA VAL A 720 8.32 -10.30 -19.18
C VAL A 720 8.29 -8.81 -18.94
N MET A 721 8.81 -8.06 -19.90
CA MET A 721 8.77 -6.59 -19.93
C MET A 721 8.03 -6.18 -21.20
N VAL A 722 6.76 -5.81 -21.04
CA VAL A 722 5.96 -5.29 -22.15
C VAL A 722 5.97 -3.77 -22.07
N ASP A 723 6.26 -3.10 -23.19
CA ASP A 723 6.20 -1.64 -23.28
C ASP A 723 4.74 -1.19 -23.20
N GLU A 724 4.41 -0.39 -22.18
CA GLU A 724 3.05 0.09 -21.93
C GLU A 724 2.51 0.99 -23.04
N THR A 725 3.38 1.76 -23.71
CA THR A 725 3.01 2.58 -24.86
C THR A 725 2.63 1.69 -26.05
N VAL A 726 3.43 0.64 -26.28
CA VAL A 726 3.13 -0.37 -27.32
C VAL A 726 1.82 -1.09 -27.03
N MET A 727 1.56 -1.48 -25.78
CA MET A 727 0.29 -2.12 -25.42
C MET A 727 -0.91 -1.21 -25.60
N ARG A 728 -0.80 0.08 -25.27
CA ARG A 728 -1.87 1.05 -25.52
C ARG A 728 -2.15 1.19 -27.02
N MET A 729 -1.11 1.29 -27.86
CA MET A 729 -1.26 1.32 -29.32
C MET A 729 -1.98 0.07 -29.86
N ILE A 730 -1.63 -1.11 -29.32
CA ILE A 730 -2.29 -2.38 -29.65
C ILE A 730 -3.77 -2.34 -29.23
N ALA A 731 -4.07 -1.92 -27.99
CA ALA A 731 -5.44 -1.86 -27.47
C ALA A 731 -6.33 -0.93 -28.30
N ASP A 732 -5.86 0.29 -28.56
CA ASP A 732 -6.59 1.29 -29.35
C ASP A 732 -6.81 0.82 -30.79
N GLY A 733 -5.78 0.25 -31.42
CA GLY A 733 -5.85 -0.23 -32.79
C GLY A 733 -6.70 -1.50 -32.96
N ALA A 734 -6.81 -2.34 -31.92
CA ALA A 734 -7.54 -3.60 -31.96
C ALA A 734 -9.06 -3.43 -31.80
N ALA A 735 -9.53 -2.35 -31.15
CA ALA A 735 -10.93 -2.15 -30.78
C ALA A 735 -11.90 -2.36 -31.97
N GLY A 736 -11.59 -1.75 -33.13
CA GLY A 736 -12.41 -1.90 -34.33
C GLY A 736 -12.49 -3.34 -34.85
N TYR A 737 -11.43 -4.14 -34.71
CA TYR A 737 -11.43 -5.54 -35.14
C TYR A 737 -12.22 -6.41 -34.15
N LEU A 738 -12.03 -6.21 -32.85
CA LEU A 738 -12.73 -6.97 -31.80
C LEU A 738 -14.25 -6.76 -31.90
N ASP A 739 -14.69 -5.53 -32.16
CA ASP A 739 -16.09 -5.17 -32.46
C ASP A 739 -16.63 -5.68 -33.82
N GLY A 740 -15.77 -6.26 -34.66
CA GLY A 740 -16.16 -6.75 -36.00
C GLY A 740 -16.37 -5.64 -37.05
N LYS A 741 -15.83 -4.44 -36.82
CA LYS A 741 -15.91 -3.30 -37.74
C LYS A 741 -14.82 -3.33 -38.83
N THR A 742 -13.69 -4.02 -38.59
CA THR A 742 -12.60 -4.20 -39.56
C THR A 742 -12.05 -5.63 -39.55
N SER A 743 -11.09 -5.95 -40.42
CA SER A 743 -10.41 -7.26 -40.48
C SER A 743 -9.14 -7.30 -39.61
N ALA A 744 -8.72 -8.50 -39.21
CA ALA A 744 -7.49 -8.70 -38.43
C ALA A 744 -6.25 -8.14 -39.15
N VAL A 745 -6.14 -8.42 -40.45
CA VAL A 745 -5.03 -7.95 -41.30
C VAL A 745 -4.96 -6.42 -41.33
N TYR A 746 -6.10 -5.74 -41.48
CA TYR A 746 -6.11 -4.29 -41.51
C TYR A 746 -5.71 -3.69 -40.16
N ALA A 747 -6.30 -4.17 -39.05
CA ALA A 747 -5.98 -3.70 -37.71
C ALA A 747 -4.51 -3.95 -37.36
N ALA A 748 -4.00 -5.16 -37.63
CA ALA A 748 -2.60 -5.52 -37.40
C ALA A 748 -1.64 -4.63 -38.20
N GLY A 749 -1.93 -4.34 -39.48
CA GLY A 749 -1.09 -3.47 -40.31
C GLY A 749 -1.03 -2.02 -39.81
N GLU A 750 -2.13 -1.47 -39.30
CA GLU A 750 -2.12 -0.12 -38.68
C GLU A 750 -1.31 -0.09 -37.39
N ILE A 751 -1.57 -1.06 -36.49
CA ILE A 751 -0.85 -1.20 -35.22
C ILE A 751 0.65 -1.35 -35.48
N TRP A 752 1.03 -2.26 -36.39
CA TRP A 752 2.42 -2.53 -36.71
C TRP A 752 3.15 -1.27 -37.17
N ARG A 753 2.54 -0.47 -38.06
CA ARG A 753 3.15 0.79 -38.51
C ARG A 753 3.35 1.79 -37.37
N GLN A 754 2.40 1.91 -36.45
CA GLN A 754 2.54 2.80 -35.29
C GLN A 754 3.65 2.33 -34.34
N VAL A 755 3.71 1.03 -34.05
CA VAL A 755 4.75 0.44 -33.20
C VAL A 755 6.14 0.62 -33.82
N MET A 756 6.30 0.38 -35.12
CA MET A 756 7.57 0.58 -35.81
C MET A 756 8.01 2.05 -35.82
N LEU A 757 7.07 3.00 -35.98
CA LEU A 757 7.37 4.43 -35.88
C LEU A 757 7.85 4.80 -34.48
N TYR A 758 7.16 4.35 -33.44
CA TYR A 758 7.54 4.59 -32.05
C TYR A 758 8.93 4.00 -31.72
N GLN A 759 9.19 2.76 -32.14
CA GLN A 759 10.49 2.12 -31.91
C GLN A 759 11.64 2.88 -32.61
N ALA A 760 11.41 3.38 -33.83
CA ALA A 760 12.39 4.17 -34.56
C ALA A 760 12.71 5.54 -33.90
N GLU A 761 11.81 6.09 -33.09
CA GLU A 761 12.04 7.32 -32.32
C GLU A 761 12.87 7.09 -31.05
N GLN A 762 12.97 5.83 -30.59
CA GLN A 762 13.70 5.47 -29.36
C GLN A 762 15.16 5.10 -29.61
N GLU A 763 15.51 4.67 -30.83
CA GLU A 763 16.90 4.47 -31.29
C GLU A 763 17.65 5.80 -31.42
#